data_AF-A0A949KJP5-F1
#
_entry.id   AF-A0A949KJP5-F1
#
_cell.length_a   1.000
_cell.length_b   1.000
_cell.length_c   1.000
_cell.angle_alpha   90.00
_cell.angle_beta   90.00
_cell.angle_gamma   90.00
#
_symmetry.space_group_name_H-M   'P 1'
#
loop_
_entity.id
_entity.type
_entity.pdbx_description
1 polymer ?
#
loop_
_entity_poly.entity_id
_entity_poly.type
_entity_poly.pdbx_seq_one_letter_code
_entity_poly.pdbx_strand_id
1 'polypeptide(L)'
;MTSRPLVLFVFLFALGIILAPYITVPVGSTLLASSVAVVVAGLLYFSSHKSTRFLFFVLFVMLGVITAQLDLRAAVSPLERWVGQPVVVEGMVDRDPEVRDDRAMYTLTVEKATIGSETLDSSGGRLLVTHYQPDAVYGYGDVLEVRGLLQMPADPGNPGAFNYRAYLERQGISLVVMVNGDQALVKTGVGGNPLVTQALWVKGHLCRGLDWALEPAAAEVVKGIILGMRSGIDPQVREAFTATGVVHILAVSGLHVGFLLGLVMFLLNAARLKPVWIIILGSLVLLGYMLMVGFKPSVVRASTMAIMLLVAYQIGRLRDWPTALAVAAFAILLANPLLLYDPGFQLSFAATWGILYLGPLLVKAINAGAAGVGLGFWRPAFSWVLVVPLGAQVGTALLVVYYYNLVSPVALLANVVAVPIVALIFILGLFTAVTGAIVPALGWLPGSATGALVDLFLWVINLFAALPGAYFYVATPAPGWIAVYFVFLFALGQVWTDGSWREKVVLLRGSLERSRRTVMPIAVMLAVGLVLVWVMMPSTGDLDVHFIDVGQGDSCLIRTPSGKTMLIDAGGRVGELENPDSGVGKNVVVPYLQRLGVKKIDVLVMTHPHEDHIGGVRAVVNTLPVTMAVVASPDSRSGVQPPEQYVALLKEMQDDGINIHGISAGDRIRLDPRVRIDVLGPLLPLMVGGRADLNNNSLVLRLAYGRHTFLFTGDVEQEAQARLIMSGADLHAHVLKVPHHGSGAFVPAFFEAVHPEIAVVPVGANNRFGLPKETTLEKLEALGSRVYRTDLDGAVIIRSDGTQLDVRTGRENGRVEKPAA
;
A
#
# COMPACT_ATOMS: atom_id res chain seq x y z
N MET A 1 -28.57 -2.26 -19.56
CA MET A 1 -27.99 -0.93 -19.24
C MET A 1 -28.88 0.26 -19.65
N THR A 2 -29.82 0.11 -20.58
CA THR A 2 -30.73 1.20 -21.03
C THR A 2 -31.74 1.69 -19.99
N SER A 3 -31.97 0.95 -18.90
CA SER A 3 -32.88 1.32 -17.81
C SER A 3 -32.26 2.15 -16.68
N ARG A 4 -30.94 2.38 -16.67
CA ARG A 4 -30.23 3.12 -15.61
C ARG A 4 -29.16 4.05 -16.21
N PRO A 5 -29.55 5.20 -16.82
CA PRO A 5 -28.63 6.07 -17.55
C PRO A 5 -27.52 6.67 -16.67
N LEU A 6 -27.82 6.98 -15.40
CA LEU A 6 -26.84 7.55 -14.48
C LEU A 6 -25.62 6.65 -14.27
N VAL A 7 -25.83 5.33 -14.15
CA VAL A 7 -24.73 4.36 -13.96
C VAL A 7 -23.75 4.45 -15.12
N LEU A 8 -24.26 4.51 -16.36
CA LEU A 8 -23.44 4.63 -17.55
C LEU A 8 -22.68 5.98 -17.58
N PHE A 9 -23.33 7.08 -17.24
CA PHE A 9 -22.68 8.39 -17.19
C PHE A 9 -21.55 8.46 -16.16
N VAL A 10 -21.70 7.80 -15.00
CA VAL A 10 -20.64 7.74 -13.99
C VAL A 10 -19.47 6.88 -14.44
N PHE A 11 -19.71 5.77 -15.16
CA PHE A 11 -18.62 5.01 -15.79
C PHE A 11 -17.86 5.84 -16.83
N LEU A 12 -18.57 6.63 -17.64
CA LEU A 12 -17.97 7.52 -18.63
C LEU A 12 -17.18 8.66 -17.97
N PHE A 13 -17.68 9.21 -16.87
CA PHE A 13 -16.94 10.18 -16.05
C PHE A 13 -15.65 9.58 -15.48
N ALA A 14 -15.71 8.38 -14.91
CA ALA A 14 -14.54 7.67 -14.43
C ALA A 14 -13.54 7.34 -15.56
N LEU A 15 -14.04 6.97 -16.75
CA LEU A 15 -13.20 6.80 -17.94
C LEU A 15 -12.48 8.10 -18.31
N GLY A 16 -13.18 9.25 -18.24
CA GLY A 16 -12.58 10.56 -18.41
C GLY A 16 -11.42 10.83 -17.43
N ILE A 17 -11.61 10.52 -16.15
CA ILE A 17 -10.57 10.65 -15.12
C ILE A 17 -9.36 9.76 -15.44
N ILE A 18 -9.58 8.54 -15.92
CA ILE A 18 -8.50 7.61 -16.32
C ILE A 18 -7.72 8.11 -17.53
N LEU A 19 -8.40 8.75 -18.48
CA LEU A 19 -7.78 9.30 -19.69
C LEU A 19 -7.07 10.64 -19.44
N ALA A 20 -7.39 11.34 -18.35
CA ALA A 20 -6.89 12.68 -18.05
C ALA A 20 -5.35 12.83 -18.08
N PRO A 21 -4.53 11.87 -17.61
CA PRO A 21 -3.07 11.97 -17.69
C PRO A 21 -2.52 11.88 -19.12
N TYR A 22 -3.24 11.23 -20.04
CA TYR A 22 -2.79 10.99 -21.42
C TYR A 22 -3.26 12.06 -22.41
N ILE A 23 -4.19 12.92 -21.99
CA ILE A 23 -4.75 13.97 -22.81
C ILE A 23 -4.28 15.29 -22.23
N THR A 24 -3.65 16.14 -23.02
CA THR A 24 -3.35 17.52 -22.64
C THR A 24 -4.37 18.44 -23.30
N VAL A 25 -5.24 19.08 -22.51
CA VAL A 25 -6.22 20.03 -23.06
C VAL A 25 -6.06 21.42 -22.42
N PRO A 26 -6.07 22.51 -23.22
CA PRO A 26 -6.09 23.85 -22.67
C PRO A 26 -7.44 24.10 -21.97
N VAL A 27 -7.43 24.17 -20.63
CA VAL A 27 -8.62 24.24 -19.75
C VAL A 27 -9.66 25.26 -20.24
N GLY A 28 -9.24 26.43 -20.71
CA GLY A 28 -10.16 27.45 -21.25
C GLY A 28 -10.94 26.98 -22.49
N SER A 29 -10.26 26.31 -23.43
CA SER A 29 -10.90 25.74 -24.62
C SER A 29 -11.79 24.53 -24.29
N THR A 30 -11.42 23.73 -23.28
CA THR A 30 -12.18 22.55 -22.86
C THR A 30 -13.43 22.90 -22.05
N LEU A 31 -13.33 23.88 -21.15
CA LEU A 31 -14.49 24.42 -20.44
C LEU A 31 -15.48 25.02 -21.43
N LEU A 32 -15.00 25.82 -22.38
CA LEU A 32 -15.85 26.36 -23.45
C LEU A 32 -16.49 25.25 -24.28
N ALA A 33 -15.73 24.25 -24.73
CA ALA A 33 -16.26 23.11 -25.50
C ALA A 33 -17.28 22.30 -24.69
N SER A 34 -17.07 22.14 -23.37
CA SER A 34 -17.97 21.40 -22.50
C SER A 34 -19.24 22.18 -22.20
N SER A 35 -19.14 23.49 -21.94
CA SER A 35 -20.30 24.38 -21.81
C SER A 35 -21.12 24.41 -23.11
N VAL A 36 -20.46 24.51 -24.27
CA VAL A 36 -21.12 24.42 -25.58
C VAL A 36 -21.77 23.05 -25.76
N ALA A 37 -21.11 21.96 -25.39
CA ALA A 37 -21.68 20.62 -25.47
C ALA A 37 -22.88 20.41 -24.51
N VAL A 38 -22.88 21.00 -23.29
CA VAL A 38 -24.05 20.99 -22.38
C VAL A 38 -25.21 21.75 -23.03
N VAL A 39 -24.96 22.94 -23.57
CA VAL A 39 -25.99 23.77 -24.21
C VAL A 39 -26.56 23.06 -25.44
N VAL A 40 -25.71 22.52 -26.31
CA VAL A 40 -26.13 21.77 -27.50
C VAL A 40 -26.86 20.47 -27.11
N ALA A 41 -26.41 19.75 -26.08
CA ALA A 41 -27.09 18.55 -25.59
C ALA A 41 -28.45 18.87 -24.98
N GLY A 42 -28.58 19.97 -24.23
CA GLY A 42 -29.84 20.48 -23.70
C GLY A 42 -30.82 20.85 -24.81
N LEU A 43 -30.37 21.61 -25.82
CA LEU A 43 -31.16 21.99 -26.99
C LEU A 43 -31.60 20.75 -27.81
N LEU A 44 -30.70 19.80 -28.03
CA LEU A 44 -30.98 18.58 -28.79
C LEU A 44 -31.79 17.54 -27.99
N TYR A 45 -31.81 17.59 -26.66
CA TYR A 45 -32.65 16.73 -25.81
C TYR A 45 -34.13 16.99 -26.04
N PHE A 46 -34.50 18.25 -26.25
CA PHE A 46 -35.85 18.62 -26.68
C PHE A 46 -36.17 18.20 -28.13
N SER A 47 -35.16 17.87 -28.95
CA SER A 47 -35.32 17.42 -30.36
C SER A 47 -35.34 15.89 -30.56
N SER A 48 -35.31 15.08 -29.49
CA SER A 48 -35.57 13.62 -29.50
C SER A 48 -34.73 12.72 -30.45
N HIS A 49 -33.50 13.11 -30.82
CA HIS A 49 -32.62 12.30 -31.70
C HIS A 49 -31.61 11.38 -30.97
N LYS A 50 -31.22 10.27 -31.63
CA LYS A 50 -30.18 9.33 -31.14
C LYS A 50 -28.82 10.02 -30.97
N SER A 51 -28.54 11.05 -31.77
CA SER A 51 -27.31 11.85 -31.72
C SER A 51 -27.12 12.57 -30.37
N THR A 52 -28.21 12.91 -29.68
CA THR A 52 -28.17 13.56 -28.37
C THR A 52 -27.53 12.68 -27.29
N ARG A 53 -27.76 11.36 -27.35
CA ARG A 53 -27.19 10.41 -26.37
C ARG A 53 -25.68 10.29 -26.49
N PHE A 54 -25.16 10.30 -27.72
CA PHE A 54 -23.72 10.29 -27.97
C PHE A 54 -23.04 11.54 -27.43
N LEU A 55 -23.67 12.71 -27.60
CA LEU A 55 -23.14 13.97 -27.08
C LEU A 55 -23.03 13.97 -25.55
N PHE A 56 -24.01 13.40 -24.84
CA PHE A 56 -23.91 13.21 -23.38
C PHE A 56 -22.78 12.25 -22.98
N PHE A 57 -22.47 11.22 -23.79
CA PHE A 57 -21.35 10.34 -23.48
C PHE A 57 -20.02 11.06 -23.57
N VAL A 58 -19.81 11.81 -24.66
CA VAL A 58 -18.62 12.66 -24.83
C VAL A 58 -18.53 13.67 -23.70
N LEU A 59 -19.65 14.30 -23.34
CA LEU A 59 -19.70 15.29 -22.26
C LEU A 59 -19.19 14.75 -20.93
N PHE A 60 -19.68 13.58 -20.49
CA PHE A 60 -19.27 13.02 -19.21
C PHE A 60 -17.81 12.55 -19.21
N VAL A 61 -17.30 12.02 -20.33
CA VAL A 61 -15.85 11.74 -20.49
C VAL A 61 -15.04 13.03 -20.37
N MET A 62 -15.43 14.09 -21.10
CA MET A 62 -14.73 15.38 -21.06
C MET A 62 -14.81 16.04 -19.69
N LEU A 63 -15.96 15.95 -19.02
CA LEU A 63 -16.11 16.44 -17.65
C LEU A 63 -15.12 15.74 -16.72
N GLY A 64 -14.96 14.42 -16.83
CA GLY A 64 -13.99 13.65 -16.06
C GLY A 64 -12.55 14.05 -16.33
N VAL A 65 -12.20 14.26 -17.61
CA VAL A 65 -10.87 14.76 -18.00
C VAL A 65 -10.60 16.14 -17.39
N ILE A 66 -11.56 17.06 -17.50
CA ILE A 66 -11.40 18.44 -17.01
C ILE A 66 -11.26 18.46 -15.49
N THR A 67 -12.16 17.79 -14.76
CA THR A 67 -12.11 17.81 -13.29
C THR A 67 -10.79 17.22 -12.81
N ALA A 68 -10.34 16.11 -13.40
CA ALA A 68 -9.06 15.51 -13.03
C ALA A 68 -7.86 16.42 -13.37
N GLN A 69 -7.87 17.09 -14.52
CA GLN A 69 -6.81 18.04 -14.88
C GLN A 69 -6.79 19.28 -13.98
N LEU A 70 -7.95 19.79 -13.57
CA LEU A 70 -8.03 20.90 -12.64
C LEU A 70 -7.40 20.54 -11.29
N ASP A 71 -7.72 19.36 -10.76
CA ASP A 71 -7.13 18.88 -9.50
C ASP A 71 -5.63 18.60 -9.61
N LEU A 72 -5.19 17.97 -10.71
CA LEU A 72 -3.74 17.75 -10.95
C LEU A 72 -2.97 19.07 -11.03
N ARG A 73 -3.57 20.11 -11.64
CA ARG A 73 -2.95 21.45 -11.70
C ARG A 73 -3.03 22.19 -10.38
N ALA A 74 -4.11 22.05 -9.63
CA ALA A 74 -4.26 22.64 -8.31
C ALA A 74 -3.29 22.02 -7.29
N ALA A 75 -2.89 20.76 -7.49
CA ALA A 75 -1.87 20.10 -6.68
C ALA A 75 -0.47 20.73 -6.87
N VAL A 76 -0.16 21.30 -8.04
CA VAL A 76 1.13 21.94 -8.32
C VAL A 76 1.26 23.21 -7.48
N SER A 77 2.21 23.21 -6.54
CA SER A 77 2.40 24.35 -5.65
C SER A 77 3.23 25.43 -6.34
N PRO A 78 2.85 26.72 -6.24
CA PRO A 78 3.69 27.84 -6.67
C PRO A 78 5.09 27.85 -6.00
N LEU A 79 5.23 27.15 -4.87
CA LEU A 79 6.49 27.04 -4.14
C LEU A 79 7.45 25.99 -4.75
N GLU A 80 7.03 25.23 -5.77
CA GLU A 80 7.91 24.24 -6.41
C GLU A 80 9.22 24.85 -6.92
N ARG A 81 9.21 26.12 -7.34
CA ARG A 81 10.41 26.87 -7.75
C ARG A 81 11.45 27.08 -6.64
N TRP A 82 11.06 26.89 -5.38
CA TRP A 82 11.93 27.02 -4.20
C TRP A 82 12.29 25.66 -3.59
N VAL A 83 12.01 24.54 -4.27
CA VAL A 83 12.45 23.20 -3.83
C VAL A 83 13.97 23.16 -3.69
N GLY A 84 14.44 22.57 -2.58
CA GLY A 84 15.85 22.51 -2.22
C GLY A 84 16.38 23.76 -1.51
N GLN A 85 15.51 24.74 -1.20
CA GLN A 85 15.90 25.97 -0.50
C GLN A 85 15.22 26.07 0.89
N PRO A 86 15.89 26.68 1.87
CA PRO A 86 15.27 26.95 3.17
C PRO A 86 14.24 28.07 3.02
N VAL A 87 13.02 27.82 3.47
CA VAL A 87 11.88 28.75 3.37
C VAL A 87 11.23 28.95 4.72
N VAL A 88 10.60 30.11 4.90
CA VAL A 88 9.69 30.39 6.01
C VAL A 88 8.27 30.37 5.46
N VAL A 89 7.45 29.45 5.93
CA VAL A 89 6.07 29.26 5.47
C VAL A 89 5.12 29.53 6.61
N GLU A 90 4.17 30.43 6.40
CA GLU A 90 3.04 30.66 7.29
C GLU A 90 1.79 30.01 6.69
N GLY A 91 1.11 29.18 7.47
CA GLY A 91 -0.08 28.48 7.00
C GLY A 91 -0.94 27.91 8.11
N MET A 92 -2.22 27.75 7.82
CA MET A 92 -3.22 27.22 8.74
C MET A 92 -3.29 25.69 8.65
N VAL A 93 -3.35 25.01 9.79
CA VAL A 93 -3.60 23.56 9.88
C VAL A 93 -5.00 23.24 9.30
N ASP A 94 -5.02 22.56 8.15
CA ASP A 94 -6.21 22.26 7.33
C ASP A 94 -7.05 21.09 7.89
N ARG A 95 -6.46 20.22 8.71
CA ARG A 95 -7.11 19.03 9.27
C ARG A 95 -6.43 18.56 10.54
N ASP A 96 -7.13 17.68 11.26
CA ASP A 96 -6.62 17.02 12.47
C ASP A 96 -5.24 16.38 12.21
N PRO A 97 -4.20 16.67 13.02
CA PRO A 97 -2.85 16.18 12.79
C PRO A 97 -2.74 14.66 12.99
N GLU A 98 -1.83 14.03 12.26
CA GLU A 98 -1.44 12.64 12.57
C GLU A 98 -0.29 12.68 13.59
N VAL A 99 -0.58 12.27 14.82
CA VAL A 99 0.38 12.24 15.93
C VAL A 99 0.85 10.82 16.16
N ARG A 100 2.17 10.64 16.23
CA ARG A 100 2.87 9.41 16.59
C ARG A 100 3.82 9.71 17.75
N ASP A 101 4.37 8.67 18.36
CA ASP A 101 5.25 8.80 19.52
C ASP A 101 6.50 9.67 19.25
N ASP A 102 7.02 9.63 18.02
CA ASP A 102 8.26 10.30 17.62
C ASP A 102 8.08 11.56 16.77
N ARG A 103 6.86 11.81 16.27
CA ARG A 103 6.58 12.90 15.32
C ARG A 103 5.10 13.27 15.25
N ALA A 104 4.84 14.52 14.84
CA ALA A 104 3.52 14.98 14.43
C ALA A 104 3.55 15.44 12.97
N MET A 105 2.48 15.15 12.23
CA MET A 105 2.34 15.52 10.83
C MET A 105 1.18 16.49 10.66
N TYR A 106 1.47 17.69 10.14
CA TYR A 106 0.52 18.76 9.91
C TYR A 106 0.33 19.00 8.41
N THR A 107 -0.91 19.04 7.95
CA THR A 107 -1.23 19.54 6.59
C THR A 107 -1.60 21.01 6.71
N LEU A 108 -0.76 21.89 6.17
CA LEU A 108 -0.97 23.33 6.19
C LEU A 108 -1.54 23.80 4.86
N THR A 109 -2.56 24.65 4.90
CA THR A 109 -2.91 25.52 3.77
C THR A 109 -2.00 26.72 3.85
N VAL A 110 -1.12 26.87 2.85
CA VAL A 110 -0.13 27.96 2.84
C VAL A 110 -0.82 29.28 2.56
N GLU A 111 -0.62 30.26 3.44
CA GLU A 111 -1.12 31.62 3.28
C GLU A 111 0.00 32.53 2.75
N LYS A 112 1.21 32.34 3.27
CA LYS A 112 2.37 33.15 2.91
C LYS A 112 3.64 32.32 2.95
N ALA A 113 4.56 32.54 2.03
CA ALA A 113 5.88 31.95 2.06
C ALA A 113 6.95 32.98 1.70
N THR A 114 8.09 32.93 2.40
CA THR A 114 9.16 33.93 2.27
C THR A 114 10.51 33.23 2.11
N ILE A 115 11.32 33.73 1.17
CA ILE A 115 12.73 33.39 1.03
C ILE A 115 13.57 34.67 0.86
N GLY A 116 14.46 34.94 1.82
CA GLY A 116 15.21 36.20 1.84
C GLY A 116 14.28 37.42 1.81
N SER A 117 14.34 38.21 0.74
CA SER A 117 13.45 39.36 0.51
C SER A 117 12.24 39.06 -0.39
N GLU A 118 12.18 37.89 -1.02
CA GLU A 118 11.06 37.50 -1.88
C GLU A 118 9.94 36.91 -1.01
N THR A 119 8.75 37.50 -1.10
CA THR A 119 7.54 37.02 -0.43
C THR A 119 6.52 36.63 -1.49
N LEU A 120 5.96 35.43 -1.35
CA LEU A 120 4.84 34.96 -2.13
C LEU A 120 3.63 34.82 -1.22
N ASP A 121 2.62 35.66 -1.44
CA ASP A 121 1.30 35.48 -0.85
C ASP A 121 0.61 34.36 -1.66
N SER A 122 0.46 33.19 -1.04
CA SER A 122 -0.04 31.99 -1.71
C SER A 122 -1.53 31.87 -1.45
N SER A 123 -2.35 31.82 -2.51
CA SER A 123 -3.81 31.72 -2.37
C SER A 123 -4.35 30.28 -2.49
N GLY A 124 -3.54 29.23 -2.27
CA GLY A 124 -4.12 27.86 -2.21
C GLY A 124 -3.25 26.66 -2.54
N GLY A 125 -2.08 26.50 -1.90
CA GLY A 125 -1.32 25.25 -1.91
C GLY A 125 -1.38 24.54 -0.55
N ARG A 126 -1.32 23.21 -0.52
CA ARG A 126 -1.13 22.46 0.73
C ARG A 126 0.31 21.98 0.88
N LEU A 127 0.83 22.11 2.10
CA LEU A 127 2.16 21.70 2.50
C LEU A 127 2.06 20.68 3.63
N LEU A 128 2.77 19.56 3.53
CA LEU A 128 2.87 18.61 4.64
C LEU A 128 4.12 18.89 5.46
N VAL A 129 3.95 19.14 6.74
CA VAL A 129 5.02 19.39 7.69
C VAL A 129 5.16 18.19 8.61
N THR A 130 6.33 17.56 8.62
CA THR A 130 6.67 16.48 9.56
C THR A 130 7.57 17.06 10.64
N HIS A 131 7.03 17.18 11.85
CA HIS A 131 7.72 17.70 13.04
C HIS A 131 8.15 16.54 13.91
N TYR A 132 9.45 16.28 13.95
CA TYR A 132 10.04 15.25 14.79
C TYR A 132 10.28 15.78 16.20
N GLN A 133 10.00 14.92 17.19
CA GLN A 133 10.13 15.21 18.61
C GLN A 133 9.39 16.51 19.01
N PRO A 134 8.06 16.59 18.81
CA PRO A 134 7.30 17.77 19.17
C PRO A 134 7.11 17.88 20.68
N ASP A 135 7.40 19.04 21.30
CA ASP A 135 7.01 19.26 22.71
C ASP A 135 5.53 19.66 22.84
N ALA A 136 4.93 20.16 21.76
CA ALA A 136 3.52 20.54 21.68
C ALA A 136 2.87 20.09 20.36
N VAL A 137 1.57 19.78 20.40
CA VAL A 137 0.78 19.39 19.23
C VAL A 137 -0.22 20.49 18.87
N TYR A 138 -0.17 20.95 17.61
CA TYR A 138 -1.09 21.96 17.07
C TYR A 138 -2.31 21.34 16.39
N GLY A 139 -3.48 21.96 16.57
CA GLY A 139 -4.76 21.44 16.05
C GLY A 139 -5.25 22.15 14.80
N TYR A 140 -6.36 21.66 14.23
CA TYR A 140 -7.08 22.33 13.14
C TYR A 140 -7.35 23.80 13.47
N GLY A 141 -7.09 24.67 12.49
CA GLY A 141 -7.29 26.11 12.62
C GLY A 141 -6.10 26.84 13.23
N ASP A 142 -5.13 26.18 13.84
CA ASP A 142 -3.90 26.86 14.29
C ASP A 142 -3.10 27.34 13.07
N VAL A 143 -2.64 28.59 13.11
CA VAL A 143 -1.74 29.17 12.09
C VAL A 143 -0.32 29.05 12.59
N LEU A 144 0.52 28.40 11.79
CA LEU A 144 1.90 28.04 12.13
C LEU A 144 2.87 28.71 11.16
N GLU A 145 3.91 29.33 11.70
CA GLU A 145 5.13 29.69 10.97
C GLU A 145 6.11 28.51 11.05
N VAL A 146 6.53 28.01 9.90
CA VAL A 146 7.40 26.84 9.73
C VAL A 146 8.67 27.24 9.02
N ARG A 147 9.82 26.92 9.60
CA ARG A 147 11.15 27.19 9.02
C ARG A 147 11.83 25.89 8.67
N GLY A 148 12.04 25.63 7.38
CA GLY A 148 12.66 24.38 6.96
C GLY A 148 13.00 24.30 5.48
N LEU A 149 13.64 23.20 5.10
CA LEU A 149 14.01 22.91 3.72
C LEU A 149 12.78 22.38 2.96
N LEU A 150 12.40 23.08 1.90
CA LEU A 150 11.30 22.66 1.05
C LEU A 150 11.73 21.50 0.15
N GLN A 151 11.00 20.39 0.19
CA GLN A 151 11.33 19.19 -0.58
C GLN A 151 10.13 18.68 -1.37
N MET A 152 10.42 18.07 -2.50
CA MET A 152 9.45 17.27 -3.25
C MET A 152 9.48 15.83 -2.72
N PRO A 153 8.32 15.20 -2.46
CA PRO A 153 8.27 13.78 -2.14
C PRO A 153 8.88 12.94 -3.27
N ALA A 154 9.73 11.98 -2.93
CA ALA A 154 10.39 11.13 -3.91
C ALA A 154 9.41 10.17 -4.60
N ASP A 155 9.66 9.88 -5.88
CA ASP A 155 8.99 8.81 -6.61
C ASP A 155 9.41 7.43 -6.09
N PRO A 156 8.51 6.43 -6.16
CA PRO A 156 8.80 5.08 -5.69
C PRO A 156 10.01 4.51 -6.43
N GLY A 157 11.04 4.10 -5.68
CA GLY A 157 12.25 3.53 -6.26
C GLY A 157 12.11 2.09 -6.71
N ASN A 158 11.26 1.31 -6.02
CA ASN A 158 11.04 -0.08 -6.36
C ASN A 158 9.75 -0.27 -7.17
N PRO A 159 9.74 -1.14 -8.21
CA PRO A 159 8.55 -1.44 -8.97
C PRO A 159 7.32 -1.76 -8.11
N GLY A 160 6.34 -0.87 -8.21
CA GLY A 160 5.09 -0.83 -7.46
C GLY A 160 5.21 -0.95 -5.95
N ALA A 161 6.29 -0.43 -5.38
CA ALA A 161 6.24 0.11 -4.04
C ALA A 161 5.14 1.18 -3.91
N PHE A 162 4.76 1.48 -2.67
CA PHE A 162 3.80 2.52 -2.38
C PHE A 162 4.28 3.87 -2.94
N ASN A 163 3.51 4.45 -3.86
CA ASN A 163 3.82 5.75 -4.42
C ASN A 163 3.34 6.85 -3.45
N TYR A 164 4.24 7.25 -2.54
CA TYR A 164 3.94 8.26 -1.52
C TYR A 164 3.64 9.63 -2.11
N ARG A 165 4.37 10.03 -3.17
CA ARG A 165 4.13 11.27 -3.91
C ARG A 165 2.71 11.31 -4.48
N ALA A 166 2.31 10.30 -5.24
CA ALA A 166 0.96 10.22 -5.80
C ALA A 166 -0.12 10.15 -4.72
N TYR A 167 0.18 9.54 -3.55
CA TYR A 167 -0.73 9.56 -2.40
C TYR A 167 -0.94 10.97 -1.84
N LEU A 168 0.12 11.78 -1.73
CA LEU A 168 0.04 13.17 -1.29
C LEU A 168 -0.63 14.07 -2.33
N GLU A 169 -0.34 13.88 -3.62
CA GLU A 169 -0.96 14.63 -4.72
C GLU A 169 -2.48 14.45 -4.74
N ARG A 170 -2.99 13.24 -4.46
CA ARG A 170 -4.43 12.96 -4.30
C ARG A 170 -5.07 13.75 -3.15
N GLN A 171 -4.29 14.22 -2.19
CA GLN A 171 -4.73 15.06 -1.08
C GLN A 171 -4.52 16.56 -1.37
N GLY A 172 -4.03 16.91 -2.55
CA GLY A 172 -3.66 18.27 -2.94
C GLY A 172 -2.34 18.76 -2.35
N ILE A 173 -1.47 17.84 -1.90
CA ILE A 173 -0.17 18.14 -1.31
C ILE A 173 0.92 17.77 -2.32
N SER A 174 1.72 18.74 -2.76
CA SER A 174 2.87 18.51 -3.66
C SER A 174 4.22 18.60 -2.97
N LEU A 175 4.28 19.24 -1.80
CA LEU A 175 5.53 19.56 -1.12
C LEU A 175 5.51 19.12 0.33
N VAL A 176 6.70 18.82 0.85
CA VAL A 176 6.94 18.43 2.23
C VAL A 176 8.02 19.29 2.86
N VAL A 177 7.91 19.51 4.16
CA VAL A 177 8.98 20.08 4.99
C VAL A 177 9.17 19.17 6.20
N MET A 178 10.43 18.85 6.49
CA MET A 178 10.81 18.12 7.69
C MET A 178 11.54 19.06 8.64
N VAL A 179 11.13 19.05 9.90
CA VAL A 179 11.65 19.92 10.95
C VAL A 179 11.87 19.13 12.24
N ASN A 180 12.93 19.48 12.95
CA ASN A 180 13.32 18.86 14.21
C ASN A 180 13.29 19.90 15.33
N GLY A 181 12.57 19.58 16.40
CA GLY A 181 12.45 20.46 17.57
C GLY A 181 11.66 21.74 17.33
N ASP A 182 11.38 22.45 18.42
CA ASP A 182 10.36 23.51 18.45
C ASP A 182 10.81 24.86 17.88
N GLN A 183 12.11 25.09 17.70
CA GLN A 183 12.59 26.36 17.11
C GLN A 183 12.16 26.54 15.64
N ALA A 184 11.70 25.46 15.00
CA ALA A 184 11.28 25.46 13.62
C ALA A 184 9.77 25.68 13.43
N LEU A 185 8.95 25.65 14.51
CA LEU A 185 7.51 25.88 14.47
C LEU A 185 7.06 26.90 15.52
N VAL A 186 6.34 27.92 15.08
CA VAL A 186 5.74 28.92 15.99
C VAL A 186 4.27 29.10 15.64
N LYS A 187 3.39 29.02 16.64
CA LYS A 187 1.98 29.37 16.47
C LYS A 187 1.80 30.88 16.43
N THR A 188 1.34 31.41 15.29
CA THR A 188 1.15 32.85 15.04
C THR A 188 -0.31 33.29 15.15
N GLY A 189 -1.27 32.36 15.04
CA GLY A 189 -2.69 32.70 15.06
C GLY A 189 -3.65 31.50 15.14
N VAL A 190 -4.94 31.79 14.98
CA VAL A 190 -6.03 30.81 14.90
C VAL A 190 -7.05 31.27 13.85
N GLY A 191 -7.50 30.35 13.01
CA GLY A 191 -8.51 30.54 11.96
C GLY A 191 -9.41 29.31 11.80
N GLY A 192 -9.91 29.10 10.59
CA GLY A 192 -10.68 27.91 10.20
C GLY A 192 -12.20 28.08 10.30
N ASN A 193 -12.92 27.02 9.91
CA ASN A 193 -14.38 27.02 9.90
C ASN A 193 -14.94 26.68 11.28
N PRO A 194 -15.79 27.53 11.89
CA PRO A 194 -16.33 27.29 13.23
C PRO A 194 -17.08 25.95 13.40
N LEU A 195 -17.75 25.47 12.35
CA LEU A 195 -18.45 24.17 12.38
C LEU A 195 -17.47 23.00 12.46
N VAL A 196 -16.36 23.09 11.71
CA VAL A 196 -15.30 22.07 11.73
C VAL A 196 -14.62 22.08 13.10
N THR A 197 -14.28 23.27 13.61
CA THR A 197 -13.70 23.45 14.95
C THR A 197 -14.60 22.87 16.03
N GLN A 198 -15.90 23.12 15.97
CA GLN A 198 -16.87 22.55 16.91
C GLN A 198 -16.95 21.01 16.80
N ALA A 199 -16.97 20.46 15.59
CA ALA A 199 -17.02 19.01 15.39
C ALA A 199 -15.75 18.32 15.93
N LEU A 200 -14.58 18.90 15.71
CA LEU A 200 -13.30 18.39 16.24
C LEU A 200 -13.20 18.58 17.75
N TRP A 201 -13.74 19.67 18.29
CA TRP A 201 -13.87 19.87 19.73
C TRP A 201 -14.72 18.76 20.36
N VAL A 202 -15.88 18.42 19.78
CA VAL A 202 -16.72 17.30 20.24
C VAL A 202 -15.94 15.99 20.16
N LYS A 203 -15.27 15.72 19.03
CA LYS A 203 -14.41 14.53 18.86
C LYS A 203 -13.37 14.42 19.98
N GLY A 204 -12.66 15.50 20.31
CA GLY A 204 -11.66 15.53 21.38
C GLY A 204 -12.25 15.30 22.78
N HIS A 205 -13.50 15.73 23.04
CA HIS A 205 -14.19 15.43 24.29
C HIS A 205 -14.57 13.95 24.39
N LEU A 206 -15.07 13.37 23.29
CA LEU A 206 -15.37 11.93 23.23
C LEU A 206 -14.11 11.08 23.41
N CYS A 207 -12.98 11.46 22.79
CA CYS A 207 -11.70 10.79 22.99
C CYS A 207 -11.29 10.80 24.46
N ARG A 208 -11.31 11.97 25.12
CA ARG A 208 -10.99 12.07 26.53
C ARG A 208 -11.95 11.25 27.40
N GLY A 209 -13.24 11.23 27.06
CA GLY A 209 -14.22 10.38 27.73
C GLY A 209 -13.88 8.90 27.68
N LEU A 210 -13.35 8.42 26.53
CA LEU A 210 -12.85 7.06 26.38
C LEU A 210 -11.56 6.82 27.18
N ASP A 211 -10.61 7.76 27.15
CA ASP A 211 -9.34 7.66 27.87
C ASP A 211 -9.51 7.57 29.39
N TRP A 212 -10.54 8.23 29.93
CA TRP A 212 -10.88 8.13 31.35
C TRP A 212 -11.58 6.81 31.71
N ALA A 213 -12.28 6.19 30.77
CA ALA A 213 -13.18 5.06 31.03
C ALA A 213 -12.59 3.69 30.66
N LEU A 214 -11.52 3.64 29.87
CA LEU A 214 -10.93 2.42 29.31
C LEU A 214 -9.43 2.36 29.58
N GLU A 215 -8.87 1.15 29.56
CA GLU A 215 -7.43 0.96 29.51
C GLU A 215 -6.84 1.49 28.19
N PRO A 216 -5.58 1.98 28.17
CA PRO A 216 -5.00 2.65 27.00
C PRO A 216 -5.11 1.85 25.70
N ALA A 217 -4.78 0.55 25.73
CA ALA A 217 -4.86 -0.30 24.53
C ALA A 217 -6.30 -0.46 24.01
N ALA A 218 -7.27 -0.64 24.92
CA ALA A 218 -8.68 -0.75 24.56
C ALA A 218 -9.25 0.59 24.05
N ALA A 219 -8.84 1.71 24.66
CA ALA A 219 -9.23 3.06 24.25
C ALA A 219 -8.82 3.32 22.80
N GLU A 220 -7.58 2.99 22.41
CA GLU A 220 -7.09 3.19 21.04
C GLU A 220 -7.86 2.35 20.01
N VAL A 221 -8.18 1.09 20.33
CA VAL A 221 -9.04 0.24 19.48
C VAL A 221 -10.44 0.84 19.32
N VAL A 222 -11.06 1.30 20.40
CA VAL A 222 -12.41 1.90 20.36
C VAL A 222 -12.41 3.24 19.61
N LYS A 223 -11.41 4.10 19.81
CA LYS A 223 -11.22 5.33 19.03
C LYS A 223 -11.05 5.01 17.54
N GLY A 224 -10.36 3.92 17.19
CA GLY A 224 -10.26 3.43 15.81
C GLY A 224 -11.60 3.02 15.20
N ILE A 225 -12.40 2.24 15.95
CA ILE A 225 -13.70 1.74 15.49
C ILE A 225 -14.72 2.88 15.33
N ILE A 226 -14.78 3.82 16.28
CA ILE A 226 -15.81 4.88 16.32
C ILE A 226 -15.39 6.12 15.54
N LEU A 227 -14.16 6.60 15.75
CA LEU A 227 -13.67 7.89 15.26
C LEU A 227 -12.64 7.75 14.13
N GLY A 228 -12.16 6.53 13.86
CA GLY A 228 -11.22 6.26 12.78
C GLY A 228 -9.79 6.69 13.05
N MET A 229 -9.40 6.80 14.32
CA MET A 229 -8.03 7.10 14.75
C MET A 229 -7.21 5.81 14.81
N ARG A 230 -6.07 5.75 14.12
CA ARG A 230 -5.28 4.51 14.00
C ARG A 230 -3.86 4.63 14.55
N SER A 231 -3.40 5.85 14.81
CA SER A 231 -1.98 6.09 15.10
C SER A 231 -1.53 5.52 16.45
N GLY A 232 -2.43 5.40 17.42
CA GLY A 232 -2.14 4.78 18.73
C GLY A 232 -2.37 3.28 18.81
N ILE A 233 -2.78 2.60 17.72
CA ILE A 233 -2.99 1.15 17.75
C ILE A 233 -1.65 0.43 17.62
N ASP A 234 -1.38 -0.47 18.57
CA ASP A 234 -0.16 -1.28 18.60
C ASP A 234 0.10 -2.02 17.26
N PRO A 235 1.35 -2.02 16.75
CA PRO A 235 1.70 -2.67 15.49
C PRO A 235 1.37 -4.16 15.43
N GLN A 236 1.53 -4.91 16.53
CA GLN A 236 1.22 -6.34 16.61
C GLN A 236 -0.28 -6.59 16.51
N VAL A 237 -1.09 -5.73 17.16
CA VAL A 237 -2.55 -5.75 17.02
C VAL A 237 -2.93 -5.50 15.57
N ARG A 238 -2.33 -4.49 14.90
CA ARG A 238 -2.60 -4.21 13.48
C ARG A 238 -2.22 -5.38 12.57
N GLU A 239 -1.15 -6.10 12.88
CA GLU A 239 -0.72 -7.28 12.15
C GLU A 239 -1.70 -8.44 12.29
N ALA A 240 -2.18 -8.73 13.50
CA ALA A 240 -3.20 -9.76 13.73
C ALA A 240 -4.51 -9.47 12.96
N PHE A 241 -4.89 -8.20 12.85
CA PHE A 241 -6.07 -7.78 12.08
C PHE A 241 -5.85 -7.92 10.56
N THR A 242 -4.62 -7.72 10.11
CA THR A 242 -4.22 -7.91 8.71
C THR A 242 -4.26 -9.40 8.38
N ALA A 243 -3.61 -10.25 9.19
CA ALA A 243 -3.59 -11.71 9.08
C ALA A 243 -4.99 -12.34 9.01
N THR A 244 -5.93 -11.85 9.82
CA THR A 244 -7.32 -12.34 9.85
C THR A 244 -8.24 -11.68 8.85
N GLY A 245 -7.75 -10.72 8.05
CA GLY A 245 -8.55 -10.02 7.03
C GLY A 245 -9.63 -9.07 7.60
N VAL A 246 -9.54 -8.71 8.88
CA VAL A 246 -10.50 -7.80 9.56
C VAL A 246 -9.94 -6.38 9.74
N VAL A 247 -8.79 -6.04 9.13
CA VAL A 247 -8.17 -4.70 9.22
C VAL A 247 -9.10 -3.54 8.87
N HIS A 248 -10.11 -3.78 8.03
CA HIS A 248 -11.13 -2.80 7.68
C HIS A 248 -12.04 -2.40 8.85
N ILE A 249 -12.04 -3.14 9.96
CA ILE A 249 -12.74 -2.82 11.21
C ILE A 249 -12.03 -1.70 11.99
N LEU A 250 -10.70 -1.59 11.88
CA LEU A 250 -9.94 -0.45 12.43
C LEU A 250 -10.12 0.84 11.62
N ALA A 251 -10.88 0.76 10.53
CA ALA A 251 -11.28 1.88 9.71
C ALA A 251 -12.75 2.17 9.90
N VAL A 252 -13.14 3.44 9.95
CA VAL A 252 -14.56 3.78 9.79
C VAL A 252 -15.04 3.32 8.42
N SER A 253 -15.92 2.34 8.42
CA SER A 253 -16.44 1.69 7.23
C SER A 253 -17.95 1.92 7.09
N GLY A 254 -18.54 1.41 6.01
CA GLY A 254 -19.99 1.46 5.84
C GLY A 254 -20.77 0.67 6.90
N LEU A 255 -20.12 -0.31 7.54
CA LEU A 255 -20.70 -1.08 8.65
C LEU A 255 -20.96 -0.16 9.86
N HIS A 256 -19.98 0.67 10.24
CA HIS A 256 -20.10 1.60 11.37
C HIS A 256 -21.18 2.67 11.12
N VAL A 257 -21.26 3.18 9.88
CA VAL A 257 -22.35 4.08 9.47
C VAL A 257 -23.71 3.37 9.58
N GLY A 258 -23.78 2.10 9.21
CA GLY A 258 -24.97 1.26 9.38
C GLY A 258 -25.37 1.08 10.85
N PHE A 259 -24.40 0.82 11.74
CA PHE A 259 -24.63 0.72 13.19
C PHE A 259 -25.14 2.03 13.77
N LEU A 260 -24.50 3.15 13.42
CA LEU A 260 -24.92 4.48 13.84
C LEU A 260 -26.34 4.79 13.38
N LEU A 261 -26.64 4.58 12.10
CA LEU A 261 -27.98 4.79 11.57
C LEU A 261 -29.01 3.90 12.27
N GLY A 262 -28.70 2.62 12.48
CA GLY A 262 -29.57 1.68 13.18
C GLY A 262 -29.88 2.14 14.61
N LEU A 263 -28.87 2.58 15.36
CA LEU A 263 -29.03 3.13 16.70
C LEU A 263 -29.88 4.40 16.71
N VAL A 264 -29.59 5.35 15.81
CA VAL A 264 -30.36 6.59 15.69
C VAL A 264 -31.81 6.29 15.34
N MET A 265 -32.06 5.43 14.36
CA MET A 265 -33.41 5.02 14.00
C MET A 265 -34.14 4.34 15.16
N PHE A 266 -33.47 3.46 15.91
CA PHE A 266 -34.04 2.82 17.09
C PHE A 266 -34.48 3.86 18.14
N LEU A 267 -33.61 4.82 18.49
CA LEU A 267 -33.89 5.86 19.47
C LEU A 267 -35.01 6.80 19.02
N LEU A 268 -34.99 7.26 17.76
CA LEU A 268 -36.00 8.17 17.23
C LEU A 268 -37.38 7.49 17.07
N ASN A 269 -37.40 6.20 16.73
CA ASN A 269 -38.64 5.40 16.72
C ASN A 269 -39.16 5.13 18.13
N ALA A 270 -38.27 4.82 19.09
CA ALA A 270 -38.64 4.65 20.49
C ALA A 270 -39.26 5.94 21.09
N ALA A 271 -38.75 7.10 20.67
CA ALA A 271 -39.32 8.41 20.98
C ALA A 271 -40.62 8.74 20.21
N ARG A 272 -41.12 7.83 19.36
CA ARG A 272 -42.36 7.96 18.57
C ARG A 272 -42.40 9.21 17.68
N LEU A 273 -41.27 9.62 17.14
CA LEU A 273 -41.20 10.77 16.23
C LEU A 273 -41.84 10.45 14.88
N LYS A 274 -42.39 11.48 14.22
CA LYS A 274 -42.95 11.35 12.86
C LYS A 274 -41.84 10.96 11.87
N PRO A 275 -42.12 10.17 10.81
CA PRO A 275 -41.12 9.73 9.83
C PRO A 275 -40.25 10.85 9.25
N VAL A 276 -40.83 12.02 9.00
CA VAL A 276 -40.09 13.20 8.50
C VAL A 276 -38.96 13.62 9.44
N TRP A 277 -39.20 13.61 10.76
CA TRP A 277 -38.17 13.95 11.75
C TRP A 277 -37.10 12.87 11.87
N ILE A 278 -37.46 11.61 11.69
CA ILE A 278 -36.48 10.50 11.66
C ILE A 278 -35.49 10.72 10.51
N ILE A 279 -35.97 11.16 9.35
CA ILE A 279 -35.13 11.43 8.18
C ILE A 279 -34.25 12.66 8.41
N ILE A 280 -34.82 13.76 8.90
CA ILE A 280 -34.08 15.01 9.15
C ILE A 280 -32.99 14.78 10.20
N LEU A 281 -33.35 14.27 11.37
CA LEU A 281 -32.41 14.05 12.47
C LEU A 281 -31.40 12.95 12.13
N GLY A 282 -31.85 11.87 11.49
CA GLY A 282 -30.95 10.81 11.00
C GLY A 282 -29.92 11.33 10.00
N SER A 283 -30.35 12.16 9.04
CA SER A 283 -29.44 12.78 8.07
C SER A 283 -28.48 13.75 8.74
N LEU A 284 -28.94 14.57 9.69
CA LEU A 284 -28.08 15.50 10.43
C LEU A 284 -27.01 14.76 11.26
N VAL A 285 -27.36 13.66 11.93
CA VAL A 285 -26.38 12.85 12.66
C VAL A 285 -25.35 12.24 11.70
N LEU A 286 -25.76 11.75 10.54
CA LEU A 286 -24.84 11.21 9.53
C LEU A 286 -23.92 12.30 8.94
N LEU A 287 -24.43 13.51 8.70
CA LEU A 287 -23.65 14.66 8.26
C LEU A 287 -22.62 15.07 9.33
N GLY A 288 -23.03 15.16 10.60
CA GLY A 288 -22.15 15.44 11.72
C GLY A 288 -21.07 14.38 11.89
N TYR A 289 -21.43 13.10 11.77
CA TYR A 289 -20.47 12.00 11.82
C TYR A 289 -19.44 12.05 10.67
N MET A 290 -19.87 12.38 9.45
CA MET A 290 -18.94 12.60 8.33
C MET A 290 -17.95 13.71 8.60
N LEU A 291 -18.40 14.82 9.19
CA LEU A 291 -17.56 15.96 9.55
C LEU A 291 -16.52 15.57 10.61
N MET A 292 -16.94 14.85 11.66
CA MET A 292 -16.05 14.39 12.74
C MET A 292 -14.99 13.39 12.27
N VAL A 293 -15.33 12.49 11.35
CA VAL A 293 -14.40 11.48 10.81
C VAL A 293 -13.52 12.04 9.68
N GLY A 294 -13.83 13.24 9.17
CA GLY A 294 -13.04 13.93 8.14
C GLY A 294 -13.33 13.47 6.71
N PHE A 295 -14.61 13.24 6.37
CA PHE A 295 -15.07 12.93 5.00
C PHE A 295 -14.34 11.76 4.29
N LYS A 296 -13.91 10.74 5.02
CA LYS A 296 -13.29 9.54 4.44
C LYS A 296 -14.22 8.90 3.38
N PRO A 297 -13.72 8.45 2.20
CA PRO A 297 -14.57 7.99 1.09
C PRO A 297 -15.56 6.87 1.46
N SER A 298 -15.15 5.95 2.33
CA SER A 298 -16.00 4.86 2.85
C SER A 298 -17.22 5.36 3.60
N VAL A 299 -17.06 6.42 4.39
CA VAL A 299 -18.10 7.05 5.21
C VAL A 299 -19.01 7.90 4.35
N VAL A 300 -18.45 8.73 3.46
CA VAL A 300 -19.23 9.58 2.55
C VAL A 300 -20.16 8.74 1.68
N ARG A 301 -19.65 7.65 1.10
CA ARG A 301 -20.47 6.72 0.33
C ARG A 301 -21.58 6.11 1.17
N ALA A 302 -21.26 5.55 2.33
CA ALA A 302 -22.24 4.88 3.18
C ALA A 302 -23.33 5.84 3.69
N SER A 303 -22.94 7.04 4.12
CA SER A 303 -23.87 8.09 4.56
C SER A 303 -24.73 8.60 3.41
N THR A 304 -24.18 8.77 2.21
CA THR A 304 -24.96 9.16 1.02
C THR A 304 -26.02 8.10 0.68
N MET A 305 -25.62 6.82 0.64
CA MET A 305 -26.56 5.73 0.40
C MET A 305 -27.62 5.61 1.50
N ALA A 306 -27.25 5.83 2.76
CA ALA A 306 -28.17 5.83 3.90
C ALA A 306 -29.19 6.98 3.82
N ILE A 307 -28.74 8.20 3.50
CA ILE A 307 -29.64 9.36 3.32
C ILE A 307 -30.58 9.10 2.14
N MET A 308 -30.08 8.59 1.01
CA MET A 308 -30.92 8.22 -0.13
C MET A 308 -31.95 7.16 0.23
N LEU A 309 -31.58 6.17 1.06
CA LEU A 309 -32.50 5.13 1.55
C LEU A 309 -33.61 5.74 2.40
N LEU A 310 -33.29 6.65 3.32
CA LEU A 310 -34.24 7.37 4.16
C LEU A 310 -35.22 8.21 3.31
N VAL A 311 -34.72 8.91 2.30
CA VAL A 311 -35.55 9.71 1.38
C VAL A 311 -36.43 8.82 0.50
N ALA A 312 -35.89 7.72 -0.06
CA ALA A 312 -36.64 6.80 -0.90
C ALA A 312 -37.81 6.14 -0.15
N TYR A 313 -37.61 5.83 1.14
CA TYR A 313 -38.66 5.30 2.01
C TYR A 313 -39.85 6.27 2.14
N GLN A 314 -39.59 7.58 2.27
CA GLN A 314 -40.64 8.59 2.40
C GLN A 314 -41.41 8.84 1.10
N ILE A 315 -40.72 8.80 -0.05
CA ILE A 315 -41.33 9.04 -1.37
C ILE A 315 -42.07 7.77 -1.86
N GLY A 316 -42.00 6.66 -1.12
CA GLY A 316 -42.61 5.38 -1.51
C GLY A 316 -41.96 4.75 -2.75
N ARG A 317 -40.70 5.09 -3.03
CA ARG A 317 -39.95 4.54 -4.18
C ARG A 317 -39.25 3.24 -3.82
N LEU A 318 -39.17 2.34 -4.79
CA LEU A 318 -38.39 1.11 -4.66
C LEU A 318 -36.89 1.42 -4.56
N ARG A 319 -36.19 0.64 -3.73
CA ARG A 319 -34.75 0.78 -3.50
C ARG A 319 -34.00 0.34 -4.76
N ASP A 320 -33.29 1.27 -5.42
CA ASP A 320 -32.43 0.97 -6.57
C ASP A 320 -30.95 1.14 -6.22
N TRP A 321 -30.33 0.05 -5.79
CA TRP A 321 -28.95 0.08 -5.29
C TRP A 321 -27.89 0.51 -6.32
N PRO A 322 -27.98 0.19 -7.63
CA PRO A 322 -26.96 0.64 -8.59
C PRO A 322 -26.97 2.15 -8.78
N THR A 323 -28.16 2.76 -8.79
CA THR A 323 -28.30 4.22 -8.86
C THR A 323 -27.76 4.87 -7.60
N ALA A 324 -28.06 4.34 -6.40
CA ALA A 324 -27.51 4.87 -5.15
C ALA A 324 -25.97 4.80 -5.11
N LEU A 325 -25.39 3.68 -5.57
CA LEU A 325 -23.94 3.52 -5.65
C LEU A 325 -23.32 4.46 -6.69
N ALA A 326 -23.97 4.66 -7.84
CA ALA A 326 -23.52 5.59 -8.87
C ALA A 326 -23.57 7.05 -8.39
N VAL A 327 -24.64 7.47 -7.69
CA VAL A 327 -24.73 8.82 -7.08
C VAL A 327 -23.60 9.03 -6.08
N ALA A 328 -23.35 8.05 -5.20
CA ALA A 328 -22.27 8.14 -4.22
C ALA A 328 -20.89 8.24 -4.90
N ALA A 329 -20.63 7.42 -5.93
CA ALA A 329 -19.38 7.50 -6.70
C ALA A 329 -19.23 8.86 -7.38
N PHE A 330 -20.29 9.34 -8.03
CA PHE A 330 -20.26 10.63 -8.73
C PHE A 330 -20.03 11.80 -7.76
N ALA A 331 -20.71 11.84 -6.61
CA ALA A 331 -20.53 12.90 -5.63
C ALA A 331 -19.09 12.94 -5.08
N ILE A 332 -18.51 11.77 -4.78
CA ILE A 332 -17.12 11.67 -4.29
C ILE A 332 -16.13 12.08 -5.38
N LEU A 333 -16.26 11.54 -6.59
CA LEU A 333 -15.33 11.79 -7.69
C LEU A 333 -15.49 13.19 -8.31
N LEU A 334 -16.64 13.84 -8.13
CA LEU A 334 -16.83 15.24 -8.51
C LEU A 334 -16.11 16.18 -7.53
N ALA A 335 -16.04 15.80 -6.25
CA ALA A 335 -15.35 16.58 -5.22
C ALA A 335 -13.82 16.39 -5.25
N ASN A 336 -13.36 15.18 -5.58
CA ASN A 336 -11.96 14.88 -5.81
C ASN A 336 -11.83 13.67 -6.77
N PRO A 337 -11.67 13.89 -8.09
CA PRO A 337 -11.48 12.84 -9.09
C PRO A 337 -10.29 11.91 -8.82
N LEU A 338 -9.24 12.38 -8.15
CA LEU A 338 -8.04 11.57 -7.87
C LEU A 338 -8.32 10.43 -6.87
N LEU A 339 -9.44 10.50 -6.12
CA LEU A 339 -9.90 9.40 -5.28
C LEU A 339 -10.25 8.12 -6.06
N LEU A 340 -10.40 8.18 -7.39
CA LEU A 340 -10.55 6.97 -8.21
C LEU A 340 -9.38 5.99 -8.04
N TYR A 341 -8.18 6.52 -7.78
CA TYR A 341 -6.96 5.74 -7.58
C TYR A 341 -6.71 5.37 -6.10
N ASP A 342 -7.55 5.85 -5.19
CA ASP A 342 -7.44 5.56 -3.76
C ASP A 342 -7.87 4.11 -3.46
N PRO A 343 -7.04 3.30 -2.78
CA PRO A 343 -7.42 1.93 -2.40
C PRO A 343 -8.67 1.89 -1.52
N GLY A 344 -8.86 2.87 -0.64
CA GLY A 344 -10.03 2.98 0.23
C GLY A 344 -11.32 3.16 -0.57
N PHE A 345 -11.32 4.02 -1.59
CA PHE A 345 -12.42 4.15 -2.55
C PHE A 345 -12.68 2.82 -3.27
N GLN A 346 -11.66 2.24 -3.92
CA GLN A 346 -11.83 1.04 -4.74
C GLN A 346 -12.35 -0.16 -3.95
N LEU A 347 -11.72 -0.48 -2.81
CA LEU A 347 -12.11 -1.60 -1.95
C LEU A 347 -13.51 -1.42 -1.39
N SER A 348 -13.86 -0.19 -0.99
CA SER A 348 -15.18 0.16 -0.49
C SER A 348 -16.25 -0.12 -1.54
N PHE A 349 -16.14 0.48 -2.73
CA PHE A 349 -17.12 0.30 -3.80
C PHE A 349 -17.19 -1.15 -4.31
N ALA A 350 -16.05 -1.85 -4.41
CA ALA A 350 -16.00 -3.25 -4.80
C ALA A 350 -16.67 -4.19 -3.78
N ALA A 351 -16.45 -3.97 -2.47
CA ALA A 351 -17.11 -4.73 -1.41
C ALA A 351 -18.63 -4.55 -1.46
N THR A 352 -19.11 -3.31 -1.59
CA THR A 352 -20.56 -3.03 -1.65
C THR A 352 -21.18 -3.56 -2.94
N TRP A 353 -20.49 -3.47 -4.07
CA TRP A 353 -20.93 -4.11 -5.30
C TRP A 353 -21.01 -5.63 -5.13
N GLY A 354 -20.00 -6.27 -4.54
CA GLY A 354 -19.99 -7.71 -4.26
C GLY A 354 -21.16 -8.14 -3.37
N ILE A 355 -21.41 -7.42 -2.27
CA ILE A 355 -22.56 -7.68 -1.37
C ILE A 355 -23.90 -7.56 -2.11
N LEU A 356 -24.09 -6.48 -2.89
CA LEU A 356 -25.40 -6.15 -3.46
C LEU A 356 -25.69 -6.88 -4.78
N TYR A 357 -24.66 -7.18 -5.57
CA TYR A 357 -24.77 -7.91 -6.83
C TYR A 357 -24.68 -9.43 -6.63
N LEU A 358 -23.65 -9.91 -5.92
CA LEU A 358 -23.44 -11.34 -5.70
C LEU A 358 -24.26 -11.89 -4.54
N GLY A 359 -24.62 -11.06 -3.56
CA GLY A 359 -25.34 -11.51 -2.36
C GLY A 359 -26.62 -12.31 -2.65
N PRO A 360 -27.56 -11.80 -3.47
CA PRO A 360 -28.77 -12.55 -3.83
C PRO A 360 -28.49 -13.89 -4.52
N LEU A 361 -27.40 -13.98 -5.29
CA LEU A 361 -26.98 -15.21 -5.97
C LEU A 361 -26.45 -16.23 -4.96
N LEU A 362 -25.60 -15.78 -4.04
CA LEU A 362 -25.04 -16.60 -2.98
C LEU A 362 -26.12 -17.13 -2.03
N VAL A 363 -27.11 -16.31 -1.66
CA VAL A 363 -28.27 -16.77 -0.85
C VAL A 363 -29.01 -17.90 -1.56
N LYS A 364 -29.30 -17.74 -2.86
CA LYS A 364 -29.99 -18.79 -3.64
C LYS A 364 -29.16 -20.07 -3.69
N ALA A 365 -27.85 -19.95 -3.88
CA ALA A 365 -26.92 -21.09 -3.93
C ALA A 365 -26.87 -21.85 -2.59
N ILE A 366 -26.66 -21.12 -1.49
CA ILE A 366 -26.55 -21.68 -0.14
C ILE A 366 -27.87 -22.36 0.26
N ASN A 367 -29.01 -21.70 0.02
CA ASN A 367 -30.32 -22.27 0.36
C ASN A 367 -30.64 -23.52 -0.47
N ALA A 368 -30.28 -23.54 -1.77
CA ALA A 368 -30.46 -24.72 -2.61
C ALA A 368 -29.58 -25.90 -2.15
N GLY A 369 -28.34 -25.62 -1.75
CA GLY A 369 -27.44 -26.62 -1.16
C GLY A 369 -27.99 -27.16 0.17
N ALA A 370 -28.37 -26.28 1.10
CA ALA A 370 -28.88 -26.66 2.42
C ALA A 370 -30.16 -27.51 2.35
N ALA A 371 -31.05 -27.22 1.39
CA ALA A 371 -32.23 -28.04 1.13
C ALA A 371 -31.88 -29.48 0.69
N GLY A 372 -30.76 -29.67 -0.04
CA GLY A 372 -30.28 -30.98 -0.48
C GLY A 372 -29.66 -31.83 0.65
N VAL A 373 -29.21 -31.22 1.75
CA VAL A 373 -28.60 -31.92 2.91
C VAL A 373 -29.56 -32.06 4.10
N GLY A 374 -30.86 -31.77 3.91
CA GLY A 374 -31.87 -31.89 4.97
C GLY A 374 -31.72 -30.88 6.11
N LEU A 375 -30.92 -29.83 5.93
CA LEU A 375 -30.68 -28.74 6.89
C LEU A 375 -31.83 -27.71 6.88
N GLY A 376 -33.07 -28.18 7.07
CA GLY A 376 -34.31 -27.38 7.01
C GLY A 376 -34.44 -26.26 8.05
N PHE A 377 -33.52 -26.20 9.03
CA PHE A 377 -33.43 -25.12 10.02
C PHE A 377 -32.76 -23.85 9.46
N TRP A 378 -32.08 -23.91 8.31
CA TRP A 378 -31.45 -22.75 7.67
C TRP A 378 -32.51 -21.79 7.12
N ARG A 379 -32.93 -20.82 7.95
CA ARG A 379 -33.82 -19.73 7.54
C ARG A 379 -33.09 -18.76 6.61
N PRO A 380 -33.77 -18.12 5.64
CA PRO A 380 -33.16 -17.14 4.72
C PRO A 380 -32.41 -15.98 5.41
N ALA A 381 -32.81 -15.64 6.64
CA ALA A 381 -32.16 -14.61 7.45
C ALA A 381 -30.75 -15.01 7.92
N PHE A 382 -30.51 -16.29 8.23
CA PHE A 382 -29.20 -16.77 8.69
C PHE A 382 -28.18 -16.83 7.55
N SER A 383 -28.64 -17.12 6.33
CA SER A 383 -27.79 -17.11 5.13
C SER A 383 -27.13 -15.76 4.90
N TRP A 384 -27.75 -14.65 5.30
CA TRP A 384 -27.16 -13.31 5.17
C TRP A 384 -25.94 -13.08 6.06
N VAL A 385 -25.81 -13.79 7.19
CA VAL A 385 -24.63 -13.71 8.06
C VAL A 385 -23.37 -14.18 7.34
N LEU A 386 -23.49 -15.21 6.48
CA LEU A 386 -22.39 -15.70 5.66
C LEU A 386 -22.24 -14.93 4.35
N VAL A 387 -23.36 -14.54 3.75
CA VAL A 387 -23.36 -13.94 2.41
C VAL A 387 -22.77 -12.53 2.40
N VAL A 388 -23.00 -11.73 3.43
CA VAL A 388 -22.41 -10.38 3.49
C VAL A 388 -20.88 -10.43 3.47
N PRO A 389 -20.18 -11.13 4.39
CA PRO A 389 -18.72 -11.21 4.35
C PRO A 389 -18.21 -11.95 3.11
N LEU A 390 -18.88 -13.02 2.65
CA LEU A 390 -18.49 -13.73 1.44
C LEU A 390 -18.61 -12.85 0.19
N GLY A 391 -19.71 -12.13 0.03
CA GLY A 391 -19.93 -11.20 -1.09
C GLY A 391 -18.93 -10.05 -1.09
N ALA A 392 -18.62 -9.51 0.09
CA ALA A 392 -17.57 -8.51 0.23
C ALA A 392 -16.19 -9.07 -0.15
N GLN A 393 -15.82 -10.24 0.38
CA GLN A 393 -14.54 -10.90 0.15
C GLN A 393 -14.33 -11.26 -1.33
N VAL A 394 -15.34 -11.82 -2.00
CA VAL A 394 -15.27 -12.07 -3.44
C VAL A 394 -15.20 -10.75 -4.22
N GLY A 395 -15.97 -9.73 -3.82
CA GLY A 395 -15.94 -8.42 -4.46
C GLY A 395 -14.56 -7.74 -4.38
N THR A 396 -13.82 -7.91 -3.28
CA THR A 396 -12.53 -7.25 -3.06
C THR A 396 -11.31 -8.13 -3.29
N ALA A 397 -11.46 -9.45 -3.46
CA ALA A 397 -10.35 -10.42 -3.43
C ALA A 397 -9.13 -9.99 -4.25
N LEU A 398 -9.31 -9.74 -5.55
CA LEU A 398 -8.16 -9.44 -6.41
C LEU A 398 -7.57 -8.03 -6.19
N LEU A 399 -8.37 -7.10 -5.66
CA LEU A 399 -7.87 -5.79 -5.22
C LEU A 399 -7.05 -5.90 -3.93
N VAL A 400 -7.48 -6.71 -2.97
CA VAL A 400 -6.73 -6.97 -1.73
C VAL A 400 -5.39 -7.64 -2.07
N VAL A 401 -5.39 -8.62 -2.96
CA VAL A 401 -4.17 -9.26 -3.49
C VAL A 401 -3.28 -8.24 -4.20
N TYR A 402 -3.86 -7.33 -4.99
CA TYR A 402 -3.10 -6.30 -5.71
C TYR A 402 -2.38 -5.32 -4.77
N TYR A 403 -3.06 -4.84 -3.73
CA TYR A 403 -2.52 -3.81 -2.82
C TYR A 403 -1.73 -4.36 -1.64
N TYR A 404 -2.05 -5.57 -1.16
CA TYR A 404 -1.52 -6.11 0.09
C TYR A 404 -0.84 -7.47 -0.07
N ASN A 405 -0.83 -8.05 -1.28
CA ASN A 405 -0.24 -9.37 -1.54
C ASN A 405 -0.79 -10.50 -0.66
N LEU A 406 -1.97 -10.32 -0.06
CA LEU A 406 -2.46 -11.16 1.01
C LEU A 406 -3.75 -11.86 0.63
N VAL A 407 -3.83 -13.15 0.93
CA VAL A 407 -5.09 -13.92 0.96
C VAL A 407 -5.25 -14.48 2.36
N SER A 408 -6.37 -14.16 3.01
CA SER A 408 -6.72 -14.69 4.34
C SER A 408 -7.94 -15.61 4.23
N PRO A 409 -7.76 -16.94 4.18
CA PRO A 409 -8.87 -17.88 4.16
C PRO A 409 -9.75 -17.81 5.41
N VAL A 410 -9.14 -17.52 6.57
CA VAL A 410 -9.88 -17.40 7.84
C VAL A 410 -10.75 -16.15 7.89
N ALA A 411 -10.55 -15.17 6.99
CA ALA A 411 -11.30 -13.92 7.00
C ALA A 411 -12.81 -14.10 6.99
N LEU A 412 -13.35 -15.10 6.28
CA LEU A 412 -14.79 -15.35 6.28
C LEU A 412 -15.29 -15.69 7.69
N LEU A 413 -14.64 -16.64 8.36
CA LEU A 413 -15.01 -17.09 9.70
C LEU A 413 -14.75 -16.01 10.75
N ALA A 414 -13.60 -15.34 10.65
CA ALA A 414 -13.25 -14.22 11.53
C ALA A 414 -14.32 -13.12 11.44
N ASN A 415 -14.74 -12.71 10.24
CA ASN A 415 -15.76 -11.67 10.08
C ASN A 415 -17.14 -12.08 10.63
N VAL A 416 -17.53 -13.35 10.50
CA VAL A 416 -18.82 -13.84 11.04
C VAL A 416 -18.89 -13.69 12.56
N VAL A 417 -17.78 -13.91 13.26
CA VAL A 417 -17.69 -13.79 14.73
C VAL A 417 -17.39 -12.35 15.17
N ALA A 418 -16.46 -11.68 14.48
CA ALA A 418 -15.97 -10.36 14.82
C ALA A 418 -17.04 -9.26 14.65
N VAL A 419 -17.78 -9.26 13.54
CA VAL A 419 -18.71 -8.17 13.21
C VAL A 419 -19.80 -7.97 14.28
N PRO A 420 -20.46 -9.02 14.81
CA PRO A 420 -21.40 -8.87 15.92
C PRO A 420 -20.76 -8.28 17.19
N ILE A 421 -19.55 -8.70 17.55
CA ILE A 421 -18.84 -8.18 18.73
C ILE A 421 -18.51 -6.70 18.52
N VAL A 422 -18.02 -6.34 17.33
CA VAL A 422 -17.72 -4.96 16.94
C VAL A 422 -18.97 -4.08 16.93
N ALA A 423 -20.13 -4.60 16.54
CA ALA A 423 -21.39 -3.87 16.65
C ALA A 423 -21.70 -3.48 18.10
N LEU A 424 -21.48 -4.40 19.04
CA LEU A 424 -21.65 -4.14 20.48
C LEU A 424 -20.60 -3.15 20.99
N ILE A 425 -19.32 -3.32 20.62
CA ILE A 425 -18.24 -2.39 20.95
C ILE A 425 -18.56 -0.99 20.42
N PHE A 426 -19.07 -0.86 19.20
CA PHE A 426 -19.40 0.43 18.61
C PHE A 426 -20.51 1.14 19.41
N ILE A 427 -21.59 0.43 19.74
CA ILE A 427 -22.74 1.02 20.46
C ILE A 427 -22.35 1.35 21.91
N LEU A 428 -21.76 0.40 22.64
CA LEU A 428 -21.35 0.60 24.03
C LEU A 428 -20.20 1.60 24.13
N GLY A 429 -19.25 1.56 23.21
CA GLY A 429 -18.16 2.54 23.14
C GLY A 429 -18.66 3.95 22.86
N LEU A 430 -19.68 4.14 22.01
CA LEU A 430 -20.30 5.45 21.81
C LEU A 430 -20.99 5.93 23.09
N PHE A 431 -21.66 5.04 23.80
CA PHE A 431 -22.28 5.34 25.08
C PHE A 431 -21.23 5.72 26.13
N THR A 432 -20.15 4.94 26.26
CA THR A 432 -18.99 5.20 27.13
C THR A 432 -18.34 6.56 26.81
N ALA A 433 -18.12 6.85 25.53
CA ALA A 433 -17.53 8.11 25.08
C ALA A 433 -18.40 9.31 25.49
N VAL A 434 -19.72 9.21 25.31
CA VAL A 434 -20.66 10.28 25.65
C VAL A 434 -20.78 10.44 27.17
N THR A 435 -20.97 9.35 27.93
CA THR A 435 -21.10 9.45 29.39
C THR A 435 -19.81 9.92 30.04
N GLY A 436 -18.65 9.40 29.61
CA GLY A 436 -17.34 9.82 30.07
C GLY A 436 -16.99 11.27 29.71
N ALA A 437 -17.44 11.75 28.55
CA ALA A 437 -17.24 13.15 28.15
C ALA A 437 -18.06 14.14 28.99
N ILE A 438 -19.24 13.74 29.49
CA ILE A 438 -20.10 14.59 30.33
C ILE A 438 -19.67 14.51 31.80
N VAL A 439 -19.51 13.28 32.32
CA VAL A 439 -19.08 13.02 33.70
C VAL A 439 -18.12 11.82 33.68
N PRO A 440 -16.80 12.02 33.87
CA PRO A 440 -15.81 10.93 33.78
C PRO A 440 -16.16 9.69 34.62
N ALA A 441 -16.69 9.88 35.82
CA ALA A 441 -17.12 8.79 36.70
C ALA A 441 -18.28 7.94 36.13
N LEU A 442 -19.18 8.51 35.33
CA LEU A 442 -20.26 7.78 34.68
C LEU A 442 -19.80 6.97 33.46
N GLY A 443 -18.59 7.26 32.95
CA GLY A 443 -17.95 6.48 31.89
C GLY A 443 -17.48 5.11 32.35
N TRP A 444 -17.16 4.93 33.63
CA TRP A 444 -16.50 3.71 34.13
C TRP A 444 -17.36 2.44 33.99
N LEU A 445 -18.65 2.49 34.34
CA LEU A 445 -19.56 1.35 34.23
C LEU A 445 -19.70 0.80 32.79
N PRO A 446 -20.09 1.62 31.79
CA PRO A 446 -20.13 1.18 30.41
C PRO A 446 -18.73 0.96 29.82
N GLY A 447 -17.72 1.65 30.34
CA GLY A 447 -16.30 1.47 30.01
C GLY A 447 -15.82 0.06 30.30
N SER A 448 -16.00 -0.45 31.52
CA SER A 448 -15.64 -1.82 31.90
C SER A 448 -16.29 -2.89 31.01
N ALA A 449 -17.57 -2.70 30.66
CA ALA A 449 -18.27 -3.60 29.73
C ALA A 449 -17.71 -3.51 28.30
N THR A 450 -17.36 -2.30 27.85
CA THR A 450 -16.74 -2.07 26.54
C THR A 450 -15.34 -2.70 26.50
N GLY A 451 -14.53 -2.54 27.55
CA GLY A 451 -13.20 -3.13 27.69
C GLY A 451 -13.25 -4.66 27.59
N ALA A 452 -14.13 -5.30 28.36
CA ALA A 452 -14.30 -6.76 28.30
C ALA A 452 -14.68 -7.27 26.90
N LEU A 453 -15.47 -6.50 26.14
CA LEU A 453 -15.79 -6.85 24.75
C LEU A 453 -14.59 -6.65 23.81
N VAL A 454 -13.77 -5.63 24.04
CA VAL A 454 -12.52 -5.42 23.29
C VAL A 454 -11.55 -6.56 23.57
N ASP A 455 -11.39 -6.99 24.82
CA ASP A 455 -10.54 -8.11 25.19
C ASP A 455 -11.02 -9.42 24.54
N LEU A 456 -12.32 -9.67 24.58
CA LEU A 456 -12.94 -10.81 23.88
C LEU A 456 -12.66 -10.73 22.37
N PHE A 457 -12.82 -9.54 21.78
CA PHE A 457 -12.58 -9.33 20.36
C PHE A 457 -11.12 -9.60 19.99
N LEU A 458 -10.16 -9.03 20.72
CA LEU A 458 -8.73 -9.24 20.50
C LEU A 458 -8.34 -10.71 20.70
N TRP A 459 -8.91 -11.38 21.71
CA TRP A 459 -8.72 -12.81 21.91
C TRP A 459 -9.21 -13.64 20.72
N VAL A 460 -10.41 -13.35 20.18
CA VAL A 460 -10.93 -14.02 18.98
C VAL A 460 -10.02 -13.79 17.77
N ILE A 461 -9.54 -12.56 17.56
CA ILE A 461 -8.65 -12.25 16.44
C ILE A 461 -7.32 -12.97 16.57
N ASN A 462 -6.71 -12.97 17.75
CA ASN A 462 -5.46 -13.69 18.00
C ASN A 462 -5.62 -15.20 17.82
N LEU A 463 -6.76 -15.77 18.22
CA LEU A 463 -7.08 -17.17 17.98
C LEU A 463 -7.09 -17.52 16.49
N PHE A 464 -7.75 -16.70 15.66
CA PHE A 464 -7.78 -16.91 14.21
C PHE A 464 -6.44 -16.64 13.54
N ALA A 465 -5.67 -15.65 14.01
CA ALA A 465 -4.34 -15.33 13.49
C ALA A 465 -3.33 -16.46 13.74
N ALA A 466 -3.46 -17.17 14.86
CA ALA A 466 -2.60 -18.30 15.23
C ALA A 466 -2.88 -19.59 14.45
N LEU A 467 -3.97 -19.66 13.66
CA LEU A 467 -4.28 -20.88 12.90
C LEU A 467 -3.25 -21.11 11.78
N PRO A 468 -2.77 -22.35 11.58
CA PRO A 468 -1.91 -22.69 10.45
C PRO A 468 -2.61 -22.37 9.13
N GLY A 469 -1.98 -21.54 8.30
CA GLY A 469 -2.57 -21.10 7.04
C GLY A 469 -3.67 -20.04 7.18
N ALA A 470 -3.69 -19.29 8.30
CA ALA A 470 -4.57 -18.15 8.49
C ALA A 470 -4.49 -17.15 7.33
N TYR A 471 -3.29 -16.95 6.80
CA TYR A 471 -3.05 -16.14 5.63
C TYR A 471 -1.88 -16.67 4.81
N PHE A 472 -1.85 -16.28 3.54
CA PHE A 472 -0.77 -16.58 2.60
C PHE A 472 -0.44 -15.34 1.80
N TYR A 473 0.86 -15.12 1.58
CA TYR A 473 1.32 -14.12 0.62
C TYR A 473 1.33 -14.69 -0.79
N VAL A 474 0.88 -13.87 -1.74
CA VAL A 474 0.76 -14.19 -3.16
C VAL A 474 1.31 -13.05 -4.00
N ALA A 475 1.84 -13.37 -5.18
CA ALA A 475 2.37 -12.38 -6.10
C ALA A 475 1.31 -11.35 -6.53
N THR A 476 1.74 -10.12 -6.80
CA THR A 476 0.82 -9.06 -7.25
C THR A 476 0.30 -9.39 -8.66
N PRO A 477 -1.02 -9.45 -8.87
CA PRO A 477 -1.60 -9.64 -10.20
C PRO A 477 -1.34 -8.42 -11.08
N ALA A 478 -1.13 -8.65 -12.38
CA ALA A 478 -1.10 -7.54 -13.33
C ALA A 478 -2.46 -6.79 -13.34
N PRO A 479 -2.49 -5.46 -13.48
CA PRO A 479 -3.73 -4.67 -13.43
C PRO A 479 -4.82 -5.15 -14.40
N GLY A 480 -4.43 -5.65 -15.59
CA GLY A 480 -5.37 -6.20 -16.57
C GLY A 480 -6.19 -7.38 -16.04
N TRP A 481 -5.63 -8.20 -15.14
CA TRP A 481 -6.35 -9.31 -14.52
C TRP A 481 -7.48 -8.87 -13.60
N ILE A 482 -7.36 -7.68 -13.00
CA ILE A 482 -8.43 -7.09 -12.18
C ILE A 482 -9.66 -6.83 -13.05
N ALA A 483 -9.48 -6.26 -14.24
CA ALA A 483 -10.58 -6.03 -15.17
C ALA A 483 -11.22 -7.34 -15.63
N VAL A 484 -10.40 -8.34 -16.01
CA VAL A 484 -10.89 -9.67 -16.41
C VAL A 484 -11.70 -10.33 -15.29
N TYR A 485 -11.25 -10.22 -14.04
CA TYR A 485 -11.93 -10.75 -12.87
C TYR A 485 -13.32 -10.14 -12.67
N PHE A 486 -13.45 -8.81 -12.71
CA PHE A 486 -14.75 -8.17 -12.55
C PHE A 486 -15.69 -8.45 -13.72
N VAL A 487 -15.18 -8.51 -14.97
CA VAL A 487 -15.96 -8.93 -16.14
C VAL A 487 -16.47 -10.35 -15.97
N PHE A 488 -15.61 -11.26 -15.48
CA PHE A 488 -15.98 -12.64 -15.18
C PHE A 488 -17.08 -12.73 -14.12
N LEU A 489 -16.94 -12.05 -12.97
CA LEU A 489 -17.95 -12.04 -11.91
C LEU A 489 -19.28 -11.44 -12.40
N PHE A 490 -19.22 -10.37 -13.19
CA PHE A 490 -20.40 -9.77 -13.78
C PHE A 490 -21.12 -10.76 -14.71
N ALA A 491 -20.39 -11.37 -15.66
CA ALA A 491 -20.93 -12.37 -16.58
C ALA A 491 -21.51 -13.58 -15.86
N LEU A 492 -20.83 -14.08 -14.83
CA LEU A 492 -21.32 -15.17 -13.98
C LEU A 492 -22.66 -14.83 -13.34
N GLY A 493 -22.80 -13.61 -12.82
CA GLY A 493 -24.06 -13.15 -12.24
C GLY A 493 -25.20 -13.04 -13.26
N GLN A 494 -24.91 -12.62 -14.49
CA GLN A 494 -25.90 -12.59 -15.57
C GLN A 494 -26.37 -14.00 -15.96
N VAL A 495 -25.44 -14.95 -16.12
CA VAL A 495 -25.77 -16.36 -16.37
C VAL A 495 -26.62 -16.94 -15.23
N TRP A 496 -26.39 -16.55 -13.98
CA TRP A 496 -27.14 -17.13 -12.87
C TRP A 496 -28.53 -16.49 -12.67
N THR A 497 -28.70 -15.22 -13.05
CA THR A 497 -29.96 -14.48 -12.89
C THR A 497 -30.90 -14.60 -14.07
N ASP A 498 -30.39 -14.45 -15.29
CA ASP A 498 -31.20 -14.46 -16.50
C ASP A 498 -31.38 -15.90 -16.98
N GLY A 499 -32.61 -16.42 -16.96
CA GLY A 499 -32.93 -17.70 -17.58
C GLY A 499 -32.81 -17.70 -19.11
N SER A 500 -32.53 -16.56 -19.74
CA SER A 500 -32.57 -16.36 -21.19
C SER A 500 -31.42 -17.04 -21.96
N TRP A 501 -30.24 -17.26 -21.34
CA TRP A 501 -29.22 -18.12 -21.94
C TRP A 501 -29.66 -19.59 -21.97
N ARG A 502 -30.56 -20.01 -21.05
CA ARG A 502 -31.12 -21.36 -21.02
C ARG A 502 -31.96 -21.62 -22.27
N GLU A 503 -32.66 -20.60 -22.77
CA GLU A 503 -33.44 -20.68 -24.03
C GLU A 503 -32.54 -20.65 -25.27
N LYS A 504 -31.46 -19.86 -25.25
CA LYS A 504 -30.51 -19.75 -26.39
C LYS A 504 -29.59 -20.97 -26.54
N VAL A 505 -29.24 -21.66 -25.47
CA VAL A 505 -28.43 -22.91 -25.54
C VAL A 505 -29.29 -24.12 -25.94
N VAL A 506 -30.60 -24.09 -25.69
CA VAL A 506 -31.55 -25.13 -26.13
C VAL A 506 -31.70 -25.18 -27.66
N LEU A 507 -31.38 -24.09 -28.38
CA LEU A 507 -31.37 -24.08 -29.85
C LEU A 507 -30.21 -24.87 -30.49
N LEU A 508 -29.23 -25.34 -29.71
CA LEU A 508 -28.11 -26.18 -30.18
C LEU A 508 -28.35 -27.70 -30.00
N ARG A 509 -29.61 -28.11 -29.83
CA ARG A 509 -30.17 -29.49 -29.94
C ARG A 509 -29.55 -30.60 -29.07
N GLY A 510 -30.43 -31.23 -28.29
CA GLY A 510 -30.58 -32.69 -28.31
C GLY A 510 -29.93 -33.51 -27.19
N SER A 511 -30.77 -33.97 -26.26
CA SER A 511 -30.64 -35.24 -25.52
C SER A 511 -29.47 -35.48 -24.54
N LEU A 512 -28.74 -34.46 -24.10
CA LEU A 512 -27.84 -34.54 -22.92
C LEU A 512 -28.12 -33.46 -21.86
N GLU A 513 -29.38 -33.03 -21.79
CA GLU A 513 -29.76 -31.74 -21.23
C GLU A 513 -29.69 -31.60 -19.71
N ARG A 514 -29.67 -32.68 -18.93
CA ARG A 514 -29.70 -32.56 -17.46
C ARG A 514 -28.29 -32.48 -16.83
N SER A 515 -27.26 -33.00 -17.50
CA SER A 515 -25.86 -32.99 -17.04
C SER A 515 -25.09 -31.75 -17.54
N ARG A 516 -25.32 -31.29 -18.78
CA ARG A 516 -24.66 -30.08 -19.33
C ARG A 516 -25.09 -28.75 -18.70
N ARG A 517 -26.25 -28.70 -18.02
CA ARG A 517 -26.85 -27.49 -17.41
C ARG A 517 -26.05 -26.92 -16.22
N THR A 518 -25.21 -27.72 -15.57
CA THR A 518 -24.27 -27.32 -14.52
C THR A 518 -22.82 -27.42 -14.98
N VAL A 519 -22.50 -28.38 -15.86
CA VAL A 519 -21.12 -28.68 -16.25
C VAL A 519 -20.49 -27.58 -17.12
N MET A 520 -21.24 -26.91 -18.01
CA MET A 520 -20.65 -25.89 -18.92
C MET A 520 -20.15 -24.62 -18.19
N PRO A 521 -20.93 -23.95 -17.32
CA PRO A 521 -20.41 -22.80 -16.58
C PRO A 521 -19.31 -23.19 -15.58
N ILE A 522 -19.38 -24.39 -14.99
CA ILE A 522 -18.31 -24.93 -14.14
C ILE A 522 -17.04 -25.20 -14.95
N ALA A 523 -17.16 -25.73 -16.17
CA ALA A 523 -16.05 -25.98 -17.08
C ALA A 523 -15.42 -24.68 -17.60
N VAL A 524 -16.23 -23.66 -17.90
CA VAL A 524 -15.72 -22.32 -18.24
C VAL A 524 -15.05 -21.67 -17.02
N MET A 525 -15.61 -21.82 -15.82
CA MET A 525 -15.02 -21.34 -14.57
C MET A 525 -13.69 -22.04 -14.27
N LEU A 526 -13.62 -23.36 -14.45
CA LEU A 526 -12.39 -24.15 -14.31
C LEU A 526 -11.39 -23.78 -15.41
N ALA A 527 -11.82 -23.58 -16.65
CA ALA A 527 -10.93 -23.18 -17.75
C ALA A 527 -10.35 -21.78 -17.54
N VAL A 528 -11.15 -20.81 -17.11
CA VAL A 528 -10.69 -19.47 -16.76
C VAL A 528 -9.78 -19.52 -15.53
N GLY A 529 -10.14 -20.29 -14.51
CA GLY A 529 -9.29 -20.53 -13.33
C GLY A 529 -7.95 -21.18 -13.69
N LEU A 530 -7.94 -22.17 -14.57
CA LEU A 530 -6.73 -22.83 -15.05
C LEU A 530 -5.86 -21.91 -15.92
N VAL A 531 -6.48 -21.09 -16.79
CA VAL A 531 -5.76 -20.08 -17.57
C VAL A 531 -5.16 -19.00 -16.66
N LEU A 532 -5.90 -18.54 -15.64
CA LEU A 532 -5.40 -17.62 -14.62
C LEU A 532 -4.20 -18.21 -13.87
N VAL A 533 -4.30 -19.47 -13.43
CA VAL A 533 -3.21 -20.19 -12.76
C VAL A 533 -2.00 -20.35 -13.69
N TRP A 534 -2.22 -20.71 -14.96
CA TRP A 534 -1.16 -20.90 -15.95
C TRP A 534 -0.41 -19.61 -16.26
N VAL A 535 -1.10 -18.49 -16.47
CA VAL A 535 -0.43 -17.18 -16.70
C VAL A 535 0.23 -16.63 -15.44
N MET A 536 -0.22 -17.05 -14.26
CA MET A 536 0.44 -16.73 -12.99
C MET A 536 1.62 -17.64 -12.66
N MET A 537 1.89 -18.70 -13.45
CA MET A 537 3.10 -19.49 -13.26
C MET A 537 4.32 -18.71 -13.74
N PRO A 538 5.39 -18.62 -12.94
CA PRO A 538 6.61 -17.92 -13.34
C PRO A 538 7.21 -18.57 -14.59
N SER A 539 7.69 -17.76 -15.53
CA SER A 539 8.49 -18.25 -16.65
C SER A 539 9.72 -18.97 -16.10
N THR A 540 9.87 -20.25 -16.42
CA THR A 540 11.02 -21.06 -16.03
C THR A 540 12.10 -20.91 -17.10
N GLY A 541 13.34 -20.63 -16.69
CA GLY A 541 14.46 -20.54 -17.63
C GLY A 541 15.42 -19.36 -17.41
N ASP A 542 14.94 -18.26 -16.84
CA ASP A 542 15.75 -17.04 -16.73
C ASP A 542 16.37 -16.90 -15.33
N LEU A 543 17.54 -16.28 -15.27
CA LEU A 543 18.15 -15.76 -14.05
C LEU A 543 17.73 -14.30 -13.90
N ASP A 544 17.06 -13.97 -12.79
CA ASP A 544 16.73 -12.58 -12.44
C ASP A 544 17.60 -12.12 -11.25
N VAL A 545 18.29 -10.99 -11.39
CA VAL A 545 19.10 -10.35 -10.35
C VAL A 545 18.54 -8.96 -10.08
N HIS A 546 18.01 -8.74 -8.87
CA HIS A 546 17.34 -7.52 -8.47
C HIS A 546 18.18 -6.80 -7.43
N PHE A 547 18.78 -5.67 -7.78
CA PHE A 547 19.34 -4.71 -6.83
C PHE A 547 18.19 -3.84 -6.32
N ILE A 548 17.75 -4.09 -5.09
CA ILE A 548 16.56 -3.45 -4.49
C ILE A 548 16.97 -2.05 -4.02
N ASP A 549 16.15 -1.02 -4.32
CA ASP A 549 16.35 0.32 -3.79
C ASP A 549 15.92 0.35 -2.32
N VAL A 550 16.87 0.13 -1.42
CA VAL A 550 16.70 0.16 0.03
C VAL A 550 17.01 1.54 0.64
N GLY A 551 17.26 2.55 -0.21
CA GLY A 551 17.88 3.81 0.20
C GLY A 551 19.40 3.64 0.36
N GLN A 552 19.95 4.13 1.47
CA GLN A 552 21.36 3.89 1.77
C GLN A 552 21.54 2.44 2.24
N GLY A 553 22.36 1.67 1.52
CA GLY A 553 22.66 0.27 1.83
C GLY A 553 22.48 -0.67 0.65
N ASP A 554 22.53 -1.97 0.95
CA ASP A 554 22.59 -3.04 -0.03
C ASP A 554 21.53 -4.10 0.23
N SER A 555 20.76 -4.46 -0.82
CA SER A 555 19.98 -5.69 -0.83
C SER A 555 19.80 -6.19 -2.26
N CYS A 556 20.19 -7.44 -2.51
CA CYS A 556 20.15 -8.05 -3.82
C CYS A 556 19.42 -9.40 -3.79
N LEU A 557 18.29 -9.50 -4.50
CA LEU A 557 17.57 -10.76 -4.68
C LEU A 557 18.01 -11.42 -6.00
N ILE A 558 18.45 -12.67 -5.91
CA ILE A 558 18.73 -13.54 -7.05
C ILE A 558 17.65 -14.61 -7.11
N ARG A 559 16.98 -14.72 -8.25
CA ARG A 559 16.08 -15.82 -8.59
C ARG A 559 16.68 -16.64 -9.70
N THR A 560 16.98 -17.91 -9.40
CA THR A 560 17.62 -18.80 -10.37
C THR A 560 16.62 -19.31 -11.41
N PRO A 561 17.11 -19.87 -12.52
CA PRO A 561 16.27 -20.46 -13.55
C PRO A 561 15.31 -21.57 -13.09
N SER A 562 15.63 -22.33 -12.02
CA SER A 562 14.70 -23.31 -11.43
C SER A 562 13.75 -22.72 -10.38
N GLY A 563 13.83 -21.40 -10.14
CA GLY A 563 13.01 -20.67 -9.19
C GLY A 563 13.51 -20.68 -7.75
N LYS A 564 14.78 -21.05 -7.51
CA LYS A 564 15.43 -20.93 -6.19
C LYS A 564 15.78 -19.47 -5.91
N THR A 565 15.81 -19.11 -4.65
CA THR A 565 16.01 -17.72 -4.22
C THR A 565 17.24 -17.59 -3.33
N MET A 566 18.09 -16.62 -3.65
CA MET A 566 19.17 -16.17 -2.79
C MET A 566 19.00 -14.68 -2.52
N LEU A 567 19.05 -14.27 -1.26
CA LEU A 567 19.06 -12.87 -0.86
C LEU A 567 20.45 -12.53 -0.35
N ILE A 568 21.11 -11.56 -0.96
CA ILE A 568 22.39 -11.00 -0.50
C ILE A 568 22.08 -9.68 0.16
N ASP A 569 22.27 -9.64 1.48
CA ASP A 569 21.95 -8.50 2.35
C ASP A 569 20.48 -8.04 2.28
N ALA A 570 20.04 -7.28 3.28
CA ALA A 570 18.66 -6.85 3.46
C ALA A 570 18.52 -5.34 3.73
N GLY A 571 19.57 -4.57 3.43
CA GLY A 571 19.65 -3.15 3.72
C GLY A 571 19.56 -2.86 5.22
N GLY A 572 19.40 -1.59 5.55
CA GLY A 572 19.02 -1.16 6.89
C GLY A 572 19.38 0.29 7.16
N ARG A 573 18.89 0.82 8.28
CA ARG A 573 19.28 2.13 8.82
C ARG A 573 19.97 1.94 10.15
N VAL A 574 20.75 2.94 10.55
CA VAL A 574 21.37 2.97 11.88
C VAL A 574 20.29 2.83 12.96
N GLY A 575 20.46 1.87 13.88
CA GLY A 575 19.52 1.56 14.96
C GLY A 575 18.37 0.61 14.57
N GLU A 576 18.34 0.11 13.33
CA GLU A 576 17.30 -0.81 12.86
C GLU A 576 17.40 -2.18 13.53
N LEU A 577 18.61 -2.64 13.88
CA LEU A 577 18.80 -3.87 14.65
C LEU A 577 18.21 -3.78 16.06
N GLU A 578 18.04 -2.58 16.61
CA GLU A 578 17.42 -2.36 17.92
C GLU A 578 15.91 -2.16 17.81
N ASN A 579 15.44 -1.49 16.75
CA ASN A 579 14.03 -1.23 16.50
C ASN A 579 13.59 -1.65 15.07
N PRO A 580 13.33 -2.96 14.85
CA PRO A 580 13.07 -3.51 13.52
C PRO A 580 11.70 -3.11 12.94
N ASP A 581 10.76 -2.62 13.77
CA ASP A 581 9.36 -2.43 13.39
C ASP A 581 9.11 -1.27 12.41
N SER A 582 10.08 -0.38 12.21
CA SER A 582 10.02 0.72 11.25
C SER A 582 11.16 0.70 10.22
N GLY A 583 11.91 -0.40 10.18
CA GLY A 583 13.09 -0.58 9.37
C GLY A 583 12.84 -0.73 7.86
N VAL A 584 13.92 -0.64 7.09
CA VAL A 584 13.98 -0.95 5.65
C VAL A 584 13.56 -2.39 5.38
N GLY A 585 13.93 -3.34 6.24
CA GLY A 585 13.57 -4.76 6.07
C GLY A 585 12.06 -4.97 5.97
N LYS A 586 11.32 -4.45 6.96
CA LYS A 586 9.85 -4.59 7.07
C LYS A 586 9.09 -3.76 6.03
N ASN A 587 9.59 -2.57 5.67
CA ASN A 587 8.87 -1.61 4.83
C ASN A 587 9.26 -1.64 3.34
N VAL A 588 10.42 -2.21 3.00
CA VAL A 588 10.95 -2.23 1.62
C VAL A 588 11.22 -3.65 1.16
N VAL A 589 12.11 -4.38 1.83
CA VAL A 589 12.60 -5.69 1.36
C VAL A 589 11.50 -6.74 1.41
N VAL A 590 10.84 -6.92 2.56
CA VAL A 590 9.75 -7.90 2.73
C VAL A 590 8.60 -7.66 1.72
N PRO A 591 8.05 -6.44 1.57
CA PRO A 591 7.04 -6.16 0.55
C PRO A 591 7.51 -6.44 -0.88
N TYR A 592 8.78 -6.15 -1.20
CA TYR A 592 9.35 -6.44 -2.51
C TYR A 592 9.38 -7.95 -2.81
N LEU A 593 9.82 -8.75 -1.83
CA LEU A 593 9.85 -10.22 -1.92
C LEU A 593 8.43 -10.80 -2.07
N GLN A 594 7.48 -10.33 -1.27
CA GLN A 594 6.08 -10.77 -1.33
C GLN A 594 5.42 -10.43 -2.67
N ARG A 595 5.70 -9.24 -3.22
CA ARG A 595 5.23 -8.82 -4.54
C ARG A 595 5.66 -9.77 -5.66
N LEU A 596 6.90 -10.25 -5.60
CA LEU A 596 7.44 -11.22 -6.54
C LEU A 596 6.97 -12.66 -6.28
N GLY A 597 6.19 -12.88 -5.22
CA GLY A 597 5.70 -14.19 -4.81
C GLY A 597 6.79 -15.08 -4.24
N VAL A 598 7.85 -14.50 -3.66
CA VAL A 598 8.91 -15.24 -2.97
C VAL A 598 8.30 -15.86 -1.71
N LYS A 599 8.29 -17.20 -1.65
CA LYS A 599 7.69 -17.96 -0.54
C LYS A 599 8.68 -18.37 0.53
N LYS A 600 9.96 -18.38 0.18
CA LYS A 600 11.08 -18.76 1.04
C LYS A 600 12.38 -18.18 0.47
N ILE A 601 13.41 -18.11 1.29
CA ILE A 601 14.78 -17.84 0.88
C ILE A 601 15.56 -19.15 0.98
N ASP A 602 16.06 -19.67 -0.15
CA ASP A 602 16.88 -20.89 -0.14
C ASP A 602 18.28 -20.60 0.45
N VAL A 603 18.89 -19.45 0.14
CA VAL A 603 20.17 -19.01 0.75
C VAL A 603 20.12 -17.53 1.12
N LEU A 604 20.33 -17.21 2.39
CA LEU A 604 20.55 -15.83 2.86
C LEU A 604 22.06 -15.59 2.99
N VAL A 605 22.60 -14.60 2.29
CA VAL A 605 24.01 -14.18 2.39
C VAL A 605 24.06 -12.89 3.18
N MET A 606 24.84 -12.86 4.26
CA MET A 606 25.19 -11.64 4.99
C MET A 606 26.66 -11.33 4.74
N THR A 607 26.93 -10.27 3.97
CA THR A 607 28.29 -9.99 3.48
C THR A 607 29.22 -9.59 4.61
N HIS A 608 28.79 -8.67 5.47
CA HIS A 608 29.50 -8.20 6.66
C HIS A 608 28.53 -7.55 7.68
N PRO A 609 28.96 -7.26 8.93
CA PRO A 609 28.04 -6.91 10.02
C PRO A 609 27.46 -5.48 10.06
N HIS A 610 27.64 -4.64 9.04
CA HIS A 610 27.13 -3.27 9.08
C HIS A 610 25.61 -3.20 8.85
N GLU A 611 24.93 -2.28 9.55
CA GLU A 611 23.46 -2.20 9.55
C GLU A 611 22.85 -1.89 8.18
N ASP A 612 23.55 -1.17 7.31
CA ASP A 612 23.13 -0.90 5.93
C ASP A 612 23.21 -2.14 5.02
N HIS A 613 23.66 -3.28 5.57
CA HIS A 613 23.61 -4.60 4.95
C HIS A 613 22.70 -5.57 5.72
N ILE A 614 22.84 -5.66 7.04
CA ILE A 614 22.16 -6.69 7.85
C ILE A 614 20.92 -6.19 8.61
N GLY A 615 20.66 -4.88 8.65
CA GLY A 615 19.62 -4.29 9.49
C GLY A 615 18.23 -4.88 9.20
N GLY A 616 17.92 -5.12 7.92
CA GLY A 616 16.65 -5.69 7.49
C GLY A 616 16.53 -7.22 7.65
N VAL A 617 17.60 -7.93 8.04
CA VAL A 617 17.63 -9.41 8.07
C VAL A 617 16.60 -9.97 9.06
N ARG A 618 16.48 -9.38 10.25
CA ARG A 618 15.51 -9.82 11.27
C ARG A 618 14.08 -9.81 10.72
N ALA A 619 13.70 -8.75 9.99
CA ALA A 619 12.37 -8.67 9.38
C ALA A 619 12.14 -9.75 8.31
N VAL A 620 13.19 -10.09 7.55
CA VAL A 620 13.13 -11.15 6.52
C VAL A 620 12.95 -12.52 7.15
N VAL A 621 13.78 -12.90 8.12
CA VAL A 621 13.73 -14.24 8.75
C VAL A 621 12.44 -14.46 9.55
N ASN A 622 11.90 -13.40 10.17
CA ASN A 622 10.63 -13.47 10.89
C ASN A 622 9.42 -13.64 9.97
N THR A 623 9.54 -13.23 8.69
CA THR A 623 8.42 -13.25 7.74
C THR A 623 8.49 -14.42 6.76
N LEU A 624 9.69 -14.79 6.32
CA LEU A 624 9.91 -15.78 5.27
C LEU A 624 10.80 -16.91 5.78
N PRO A 625 10.43 -18.19 5.56
CA PRO A 625 11.29 -19.30 5.87
C PRO A 625 12.64 -19.20 5.15
N VAL A 626 13.74 -19.34 5.89
CA VAL A 626 15.11 -19.37 5.36
C VAL A 626 15.68 -20.78 5.50
N THR A 627 16.18 -21.37 4.41
CA THR A 627 16.71 -22.74 4.43
C THR A 627 18.12 -22.81 5.01
N MET A 628 18.99 -21.88 4.62
CA MET A 628 20.31 -21.71 5.20
C MET A 628 20.77 -20.26 5.08
N ALA A 629 21.62 -19.84 6.01
CA ALA A 629 22.33 -18.57 5.96
C ALA A 629 23.83 -18.82 5.80
N VAL A 630 24.52 -17.91 5.12
CA VAL A 630 25.98 -17.92 4.97
C VAL A 630 26.56 -16.58 5.40
N VAL A 631 27.69 -16.67 6.11
CA VAL A 631 28.45 -15.54 6.66
C VAL A 631 29.93 -15.76 6.37
N ALA A 632 30.75 -14.70 6.47
CA ALA A 632 32.20 -14.87 6.46
C ALA A 632 32.63 -15.84 7.58
N SER A 633 33.49 -16.82 7.26
CA SER A 633 34.03 -17.75 8.25
C SER A 633 34.71 -17.00 9.39
N PRO A 634 34.34 -17.23 10.66
CA PRO A 634 35.06 -16.67 11.79
C PRO A 634 36.51 -17.17 11.80
N ASP A 635 37.48 -16.26 11.82
CA ASP A 635 38.88 -16.61 12.01
C ASP A 635 39.28 -16.37 13.47
N SER A 636 39.30 -17.45 14.25
CA SER A 636 39.65 -17.44 15.68
C SER A 636 41.05 -16.86 15.95
N ARG A 637 41.92 -16.81 14.92
CA ARG A 637 43.29 -16.29 15.01
C ARG A 637 43.37 -14.79 14.77
N SER A 638 42.32 -14.20 14.19
CA SER A 638 42.28 -12.79 13.82
C SER A 638 41.96 -11.87 15.01
N GLY A 639 41.16 -12.35 15.97
CA GLY A 639 40.70 -11.49 17.08
C GLY A 639 39.71 -10.40 16.67
N VAL A 640 39.21 -10.41 15.42
CA VAL A 640 38.11 -9.53 14.98
C VAL A 640 36.85 -9.93 15.75
N GLN A 641 36.34 -9.02 16.57
CA GLN A 641 35.05 -9.20 17.24
C GLN A 641 33.97 -8.48 16.44
N PRO A 642 32.94 -9.21 15.96
CA PRO A 642 31.79 -8.55 15.36
C PRO A 642 30.99 -7.76 16.40
N PRO A 643 30.15 -6.80 15.97
CA PRO A 643 29.22 -6.10 16.86
C PRO A 643 28.33 -7.06 17.65
N GLU A 644 28.02 -6.74 18.90
CA GLU A 644 27.19 -7.57 19.79
C GLU A 644 25.81 -7.83 19.20
N GLN A 645 25.20 -6.82 18.56
CA GLN A 645 23.89 -6.94 17.93
C GLN A 645 23.89 -7.95 16.77
N TYR A 646 24.98 -8.04 16.01
CA TYR A 646 25.11 -9.04 14.96
C TYR A 646 25.22 -10.45 15.54
N VAL A 647 26.00 -10.62 16.62
CA VAL A 647 26.11 -11.91 17.30
C VAL A 647 24.75 -12.34 17.87
N ALA A 648 23.99 -11.40 18.45
CA ALA A 648 22.64 -11.66 18.93
C ALA A 648 21.70 -12.11 17.79
N LEU A 649 21.74 -11.42 16.64
CA LEU A 649 20.97 -11.80 15.46
C LEU A 649 21.31 -13.21 14.96
N LEU A 650 22.61 -13.56 14.85
CA LEU A 650 23.03 -14.90 14.43
C LEU A 650 22.54 -15.97 15.42
N LYS A 651 22.58 -15.68 16.71
CA LYS A 651 22.09 -16.58 17.75
C LYS A 651 20.57 -16.77 17.65
N GLU A 652 19.80 -15.68 17.50
CA GLU A 652 18.35 -15.74 17.27
C GLU A 652 18.02 -16.65 16.08
N MET A 653 18.72 -16.47 14.96
CA MET A 653 18.54 -17.30 13.77
C MET A 653 18.88 -18.78 14.02
N GLN A 654 19.92 -19.08 14.79
CA GLN A 654 20.27 -20.45 15.17
C GLN A 654 19.24 -21.07 16.11
N ASP A 655 18.75 -20.30 17.08
CA ASP A 655 17.71 -20.71 18.03
C ASP A 655 16.39 -21.01 17.29
N ASP A 656 16.11 -20.30 16.19
CA ASP A 656 15.01 -20.55 15.25
C ASP A 656 15.27 -21.72 14.27
N GLY A 657 16.40 -22.41 14.41
CA GLY A 657 16.75 -23.60 13.64
C GLY A 657 17.31 -23.32 12.24
N ILE A 658 17.74 -22.08 11.94
CA ILE A 658 18.38 -21.73 10.67
C ILE A 658 19.85 -22.18 10.72
N ASN A 659 20.25 -23.00 9.74
CA ASN A 659 21.64 -23.43 9.61
C ASN A 659 22.50 -22.27 9.09
N ILE A 660 23.44 -21.81 9.91
CA ILE A 660 24.39 -20.74 9.55
C ILE A 660 25.76 -21.35 9.24
N HIS A 661 26.28 -21.09 8.04
CA HIS A 661 27.56 -21.60 7.59
C HIS A 661 28.57 -20.46 7.39
N GLY A 662 29.75 -20.59 8.00
CA GLY A 662 30.89 -19.75 7.68
C GLY A 662 31.55 -20.20 6.37
N ILE A 663 31.69 -19.30 5.41
CA ILE A 663 32.35 -19.56 4.12
C ILE A 663 33.49 -18.55 3.87
N SER A 664 34.48 -18.96 3.08
CA SER A 664 35.65 -18.16 2.71
C SER A 664 36.10 -18.45 1.27
N ALA A 665 37.12 -17.74 0.79
CA ALA A 665 37.64 -17.90 -0.56
C ALA A 665 37.97 -19.37 -0.88
N GLY A 666 37.47 -19.87 -2.02
CA GLY A 666 37.63 -21.26 -2.47
C GLY A 666 36.38 -22.13 -2.25
N ASP A 667 35.45 -21.69 -1.41
CA ASP A 667 34.15 -22.36 -1.22
C ASP A 667 33.21 -22.15 -2.42
N ARG A 668 32.13 -22.94 -2.45
CA ARG A 668 31.07 -22.85 -3.49
C ARG A 668 29.68 -23.00 -2.88
N ILE A 669 28.77 -22.11 -3.25
CA ILE A 669 27.35 -22.20 -2.89
C ILE A 669 26.60 -22.98 -3.97
N ARG A 670 25.98 -24.10 -3.60
CA ARG A 670 25.19 -24.95 -4.50
C ARG A 670 23.71 -24.61 -4.41
N LEU A 671 23.27 -23.65 -5.21
CA LEU A 671 21.87 -23.18 -5.22
C LEU A 671 21.03 -23.83 -6.34
N ASP A 672 21.55 -23.88 -7.56
CA ASP A 672 20.86 -24.35 -8.76
C ASP A 672 21.86 -25.08 -9.66
N PRO A 673 21.51 -26.23 -10.28
CA PRO A 673 22.44 -26.97 -11.13
C PRO A 673 22.91 -26.18 -12.38
N ARG A 674 22.16 -25.16 -12.81
CA ARG A 674 22.50 -24.32 -13.96
C ARG A 674 23.32 -23.09 -13.58
N VAL A 675 23.45 -22.76 -12.29
CA VAL A 675 24.11 -21.56 -11.80
C VAL A 675 25.32 -21.95 -10.97
N ARG A 676 26.48 -21.37 -11.27
CA ARG A 676 27.70 -21.58 -10.49
C ARG A 676 27.98 -20.34 -9.64
N ILE A 677 28.11 -20.51 -8.33
CA ILE A 677 28.36 -19.42 -7.37
C ILE A 677 29.65 -19.73 -6.59
N ASP A 678 30.76 -19.14 -7.01
CA ASP A 678 32.06 -19.31 -6.36
C ASP A 678 32.29 -18.19 -5.32
N VAL A 679 32.89 -18.54 -4.18
CA VAL A 679 33.26 -17.60 -3.12
C VAL A 679 34.71 -17.16 -3.35
N LEU A 680 34.92 -15.88 -3.61
CA LEU A 680 36.25 -15.30 -3.87
C LEU A 680 36.84 -14.61 -2.63
N GLY A 681 36.01 -14.24 -1.66
CA GLY A 681 36.41 -13.57 -0.44
C GLY A 681 35.45 -13.86 0.73
N PRO A 682 35.91 -13.68 1.99
CA PRO A 682 37.22 -13.14 2.34
C PRO A 682 38.34 -14.18 2.16
N LEU A 683 39.55 -13.67 1.90
CA LEU A 683 40.79 -14.48 1.89
C LEU A 683 41.30 -14.63 3.33
N LEU A 684 41.72 -15.83 3.70
CA LEU A 684 42.29 -16.11 5.02
C LEU A 684 43.82 -15.90 5.03
N PRO A 685 44.40 -15.39 6.14
CA PRO A 685 43.74 -14.94 7.37
C PRO A 685 42.98 -13.62 7.19
N LEU A 686 41.94 -13.42 8.01
CA LEU A 686 41.13 -12.19 7.98
C LEU A 686 41.98 -10.96 8.29
N MET A 687 41.57 -9.81 7.75
CA MET A 687 42.22 -8.52 8.02
C MET A 687 41.92 -8.02 9.43
N VAL A 688 42.95 -7.50 10.09
CA VAL A 688 42.96 -7.05 11.49
C VAL A 688 43.78 -5.79 11.67
N GLY A 689 43.36 -4.92 12.59
CA GLY A 689 44.06 -3.69 12.95
C GLY A 689 43.79 -2.50 12.03
N GLY A 690 42.91 -2.64 11.05
CA GLY A 690 42.48 -1.60 10.12
C GLY A 690 41.09 -1.04 10.44
N ARG A 691 40.86 0.24 10.13
CA ARG A 691 39.55 0.89 10.31
C ARG A 691 38.44 0.31 9.42
N ALA A 692 38.81 -0.38 8.34
CA ALA A 692 37.92 -0.96 7.35
C ALA A 692 37.91 -2.50 7.41
N ASP A 693 38.35 -3.11 8.52
CA ASP A 693 38.48 -4.57 8.61
C ASP A 693 37.16 -5.31 8.38
N LEU A 694 36.04 -4.81 8.92
CA LEU A 694 34.72 -5.42 8.70
C LEU A 694 34.34 -5.39 7.20
N ASN A 695 34.56 -4.24 6.55
CA ASN A 695 34.35 -4.04 5.11
C ASN A 695 35.25 -4.96 4.27
N ASN A 696 36.56 -4.97 4.56
CA ASN A 696 37.57 -5.76 3.85
C ASN A 696 37.42 -7.27 4.07
N ASN A 697 36.71 -7.70 5.10
CA ASN A 697 36.36 -9.09 5.36
C ASN A 697 34.97 -9.48 4.81
N SER A 698 34.39 -8.66 3.92
CA SER A 698 33.13 -8.97 3.24
C SER A 698 33.20 -10.26 2.43
N LEU A 699 32.07 -10.97 2.36
CA LEU A 699 31.88 -12.02 1.35
C LEU A 699 31.91 -11.42 -0.07
N VAL A 700 32.72 -12.05 -0.93
CA VAL A 700 32.77 -11.71 -2.37
C VAL A 700 32.33 -12.92 -3.16
N LEU A 701 31.25 -12.77 -3.94
CA LEU A 701 30.61 -13.86 -4.67
C LEU A 701 30.68 -13.61 -6.18
N ARG A 702 31.08 -14.63 -6.93
CA ARG A 702 31.00 -14.64 -8.39
C ARG A 702 29.98 -15.64 -8.86
N LEU A 703 28.94 -15.15 -9.52
CA LEU A 703 27.86 -15.95 -10.09
C LEU A 703 28.03 -16.07 -11.60
N ALA A 704 27.89 -17.27 -12.16
CA ALA A 704 27.91 -17.54 -13.60
C ALA A 704 26.65 -18.29 -14.05
N TYR A 705 26.03 -17.81 -15.13
CA TYR A 705 24.90 -18.45 -15.81
C TYR A 705 25.00 -18.27 -17.33
N GLY A 706 25.11 -19.37 -18.07
CA GLY A 706 25.35 -19.32 -19.52
C GLY A 706 26.64 -18.57 -19.84
N ARG A 707 26.54 -17.49 -20.63
CA ARG A 707 27.67 -16.62 -20.98
C ARG A 707 27.89 -15.48 -19.99
N HIS A 708 26.97 -15.27 -19.05
CA HIS A 708 26.93 -14.07 -18.21
C HIS A 708 27.52 -14.34 -16.82
N THR A 709 28.24 -13.35 -16.31
CA THR A 709 28.90 -13.41 -15.00
C THR A 709 28.63 -12.15 -14.19
N PHE A 710 28.42 -12.32 -12.89
CA PHE A 710 28.09 -11.26 -11.94
C PHE A 710 29.08 -11.32 -10.78
N LEU A 711 29.56 -10.17 -10.32
CA LEU A 711 30.43 -10.04 -9.16
C LEU A 711 29.75 -9.18 -8.09
N PHE A 712 29.54 -9.78 -6.91
CA PHE A 712 29.02 -9.12 -5.72
C PHE A 712 30.16 -8.96 -4.73
N THR A 713 30.52 -7.72 -4.42
CA THR A 713 31.77 -7.43 -3.70
C THR A 713 31.57 -7.07 -2.23
N GLY A 714 30.33 -6.99 -1.74
CA GLY A 714 30.04 -6.32 -0.47
C GLY A 714 30.72 -4.95 -0.45
N ASP A 715 31.41 -4.65 0.65
CA ASP A 715 32.06 -3.37 0.88
C ASP A 715 33.59 -3.44 0.91
N VAL A 716 34.17 -4.42 0.23
CA VAL A 716 35.63 -4.55 0.11
C VAL A 716 36.28 -3.24 -0.35
N GLU A 717 37.22 -2.73 0.45
CA GLU A 717 38.00 -1.53 0.16
C GLU A 717 39.33 -1.90 -0.52
N GLN A 718 40.24 -0.95 -0.59
CA GLN A 718 41.45 -1.03 -1.41
C GLN A 718 42.33 -2.24 -1.05
N GLU A 719 42.51 -2.54 0.24
CA GLU A 719 43.34 -3.65 0.68
C GLU A 719 42.78 -5.00 0.25
N ALA A 720 41.47 -5.21 0.42
CA ALA A 720 40.81 -6.45 0.02
C ALA A 720 40.78 -6.61 -1.50
N GLN A 721 40.52 -5.52 -2.24
CA GLN A 721 40.62 -5.50 -3.70
C GLN A 721 42.03 -5.88 -4.19
N ALA A 722 43.09 -5.34 -3.56
CA ALA A 722 44.46 -5.69 -3.90
C ALA A 722 44.74 -7.19 -3.62
N ARG A 723 44.30 -7.73 -2.48
CA ARG A 723 44.44 -9.17 -2.17
C ARG A 723 43.71 -10.05 -3.17
N LEU A 724 42.51 -9.65 -3.62
CA LEU A 724 41.75 -10.39 -4.64
C LEU A 724 42.53 -10.46 -5.96
N ILE A 725 43.10 -9.36 -6.42
CA ILE A 725 43.95 -9.34 -7.63
C ILE A 725 45.17 -10.25 -7.44
N MET A 726 45.88 -10.11 -6.32
CA MET A 726 47.09 -10.89 -6.02
C MET A 726 46.82 -12.38 -5.85
N SER A 727 45.59 -12.77 -5.50
CA SER A 727 45.19 -14.17 -5.35
C SER A 727 45.15 -14.93 -6.68
N GLY A 728 45.08 -14.21 -7.81
CA GLY A 728 44.92 -14.80 -9.14
C GLY A 728 43.52 -15.35 -9.42
N ALA A 729 42.53 -15.02 -8.59
CA ALA A 729 41.13 -15.35 -8.83
C ALA A 729 40.62 -14.70 -10.14
N ASP A 730 39.75 -15.40 -10.86
CA ASP A 730 39.05 -14.86 -12.03
C ASP A 730 38.00 -13.83 -11.56
N LEU A 731 38.34 -12.55 -11.68
CA LEU A 731 37.49 -11.42 -11.31
C LEU A 731 36.57 -10.96 -12.44
N HIS A 732 36.71 -11.50 -13.66
CA HIS A 732 35.96 -11.02 -14.82
C HIS A 732 34.45 -11.20 -14.61
N ALA A 733 33.71 -10.09 -14.73
CA ALA A 733 32.26 -10.05 -14.57
C ALA A 733 31.61 -9.07 -15.55
N HIS A 734 30.55 -9.52 -16.22
CA HIS A 734 29.74 -8.66 -17.09
C HIS A 734 28.97 -7.62 -16.26
N VAL A 735 28.54 -8.01 -15.06
CA VAL A 735 27.84 -7.14 -14.09
C VAL A 735 28.62 -7.04 -12.79
N LEU A 736 28.91 -5.83 -12.35
CA LEU A 736 29.58 -5.55 -11.07
C LEU A 736 28.63 -4.82 -10.11
N LYS A 737 28.43 -5.36 -8.90
CA LYS A 737 28.01 -4.53 -7.75
C LYS A 737 29.22 -3.73 -7.32
N VAL A 738 29.15 -2.41 -7.44
CA VAL A 738 30.29 -1.53 -7.14
C VAL A 738 30.61 -1.60 -5.64
N PRO A 739 31.88 -1.83 -5.24
CA PRO A 739 32.23 -1.94 -3.83
C PRO A 739 31.88 -0.69 -3.02
N HIS A 740 31.41 -0.91 -1.78
CA HIS A 740 31.23 0.14 -0.77
C HIS A 740 30.49 1.37 -1.28
N HIS A 741 29.38 1.13 -1.98
CA HIS A 741 28.48 2.15 -2.54
C HIS A 741 29.18 3.20 -3.42
N GLY A 742 30.35 2.87 -3.98
CA GLY A 742 31.17 3.79 -4.75
C GLY A 742 31.91 4.84 -3.91
N SER A 743 32.36 4.48 -2.70
CA SER A 743 33.07 5.33 -1.73
C SER A 743 34.33 6.04 -2.23
N GLY A 744 34.86 5.65 -3.39
CA GLY A 744 36.16 6.08 -3.88
C GLY A 744 37.31 5.25 -3.33
N ALA A 745 37.04 4.33 -2.39
CA ALA A 745 38.01 3.37 -1.88
C ALA A 745 38.20 2.20 -2.85
N PHE A 746 38.69 2.49 -4.07
CA PHE A 746 38.96 1.47 -5.09
C PHE A 746 40.42 1.47 -5.55
N VAL A 747 40.87 0.31 -6.03
CA VAL A 747 42.13 0.13 -6.77
C VAL A 747 41.81 0.13 -8.26
N PRO A 748 42.39 1.02 -9.10
CA PRO A 748 42.06 1.08 -10.53
C PRO A 748 42.22 -0.26 -11.27
N ALA A 749 43.26 -1.02 -10.92
CA ALA A 749 43.53 -2.34 -11.47
C ALA A 749 42.44 -3.38 -11.13
N PHE A 750 41.65 -3.16 -10.06
CA PHE A 750 40.53 -4.02 -9.72
C PHE A 750 39.41 -3.89 -10.75
N PHE A 751 39.01 -2.65 -11.10
CA PHE A 751 37.99 -2.44 -12.14
C PHE A 751 38.47 -2.89 -13.52
N GLU A 752 39.76 -2.76 -13.81
CA GLU A 752 40.36 -3.28 -15.04
C GLU A 752 40.35 -4.82 -15.10
N ALA A 753 40.59 -5.50 -13.97
CA ALA A 753 40.51 -6.96 -13.88
C ALA A 753 39.07 -7.49 -13.95
N VAL A 754 38.11 -6.74 -13.40
CA VAL A 754 36.68 -7.08 -13.49
C VAL A 754 36.12 -6.82 -14.89
N HIS A 755 36.51 -5.70 -15.50
CA HIS A 755 36.09 -5.22 -16.82
C HIS A 755 34.56 -5.30 -17.05
N PRO A 756 33.74 -4.58 -16.24
CA PRO A 756 32.29 -4.73 -16.29
C PRO A 756 31.64 -3.99 -17.46
N GLU A 757 30.66 -4.64 -18.10
CA GLU A 757 29.78 -3.98 -19.08
C GLU A 757 28.70 -3.15 -18.36
N ILE A 758 28.24 -3.63 -17.20
CA ILE A 758 27.23 -2.99 -16.35
C ILE A 758 27.79 -2.86 -14.94
N ALA A 759 27.72 -1.66 -14.38
CA ALA A 759 28.08 -1.39 -13.00
C ALA A 759 26.84 -0.88 -12.25
N VAL A 760 26.46 -1.56 -11.17
CA VAL A 760 25.34 -1.17 -10.32
C VAL A 760 25.88 -0.62 -9.01
N VAL A 761 25.48 0.59 -8.66
CA VAL A 761 25.83 1.28 -7.41
C VAL A 761 24.59 1.35 -6.52
N PRO A 762 24.41 0.42 -5.56
CA PRO A 762 23.38 0.59 -4.54
C PRO A 762 23.79 1.75 -3.63
N VAL A 763 22.97 2.79 -3.58
CA VAL A 763 23.22 4.02 -2.82
C VAL A 763 21.90 4.76 -2.54
N GLY A 764 21.86 5.53 -1.44
CA GLY A 764 20.72 6.38 -1.09
C GLY A 764 20.85 7.81 -1.61
N ALA A 765 19.72 8.42 -1.99
CA ALA A 765 19.68 9.82 -2.40
C ALA A 765 20.07 10.77 -1.25
N ASN A 766 20.81 11.83 -1.56
CA ASN A 766 21.25 12.85 -0.59
C ASN A 766 21.90 12.27 0.68
N ASN A 767 22.64 11.16 0.54
CA ASN A 767 23.31 10.54 1.66
C ASN A 767 24.40 11.46 2.24
N ARG A 768 24.58 11.40 3.56
CA ARG A 768 25.54 12.26 4.31
C ARG A 768 26.99 12.01 3.96
N PHE A 769 27.29 10.88 3.32
CA PHE A 769 28.63 10.45 2.95
C PHE A 769 29.09 11.04 1.60
N GLY A 770 28.16 11.63 0.84
CA GLY A 770 28.41 12.17 -0.50
C GLY A 770 28.85 11.07 -1.46
N LEU A 771 28.10 9.96 -1.48
CA LEU A 771 28.32 8.80 -2.34
C LEU A 771 27.32 8.76 -3.51
N PRO A 772 27.66 8.13 -4.64
CA PRO A 772 29.00 7.69 -5.01
C PRO A 772 29.96 8.88 -5.22
N LYS A 773 31.27 8.64 -5.10
CA LYS A 773 32.28 9.64 -5.48
C LYS A 773 32.40 9.72 -6.99
N GLU A 774 32.53 10.94 -7.50
CA GLU A 774 32.71 11.21 -8.94
C GLU A 774 33.88 10.42 -9.53
N THR A 775 34.99 10.32 -8.81
CA THR A 775 36.16 9.56 -9.24
C THR A 775 35.89 8.08 -9.51
N THR A 776 34.94 7.47 -8.77
CA THR A 776 34.50 6.09 -9.01
C THR A 776 33.70 6.01 -10.31
N LEU A 777 32.78 6.95 -10.52
CA LEU A 777 31.93 7.00 -11.70
C LEU A 777 32.77 7.22 -12.97
N GLU A 778 33.64 8.22 -12.96
CA GLU A 778 34.55 8.53 -14.07
C GLU A 778 35.40 7.33 -14.46
N LYS A 779 35.91 6.56 -13.48
CA LYS A 779 36.73 5.37 -13.77
C LYS A 779 35.92 4.25 -14.42
N LEU A 780 34.68 4.01 -13.97
CA LEU A 780 33.79 3.00 -14.55
C LEU A 780 33.37 3.41 -15.97
N GLU A 781 33.00 4.67 -16.17
CA GLU A 781 32.66 5.21 -17.48
C GLU A 781 33.84 5.17 -18.46
N ALA A 782 35.06 5.44 -17.99
CA ALA A 782 36.28 5.32 -18.80
C ALA A 782 36.58 3.88 -19.24
N LEU A 783 36.07 2.88 -18.53
CA LEU A 783 36.13 1.46 -18.94
C LEU A 783 34.98 1.05 -19.88
N GLY A 784 34.09 1.99 -20.22
CA GLY A 784 32.92 1.74 -21.07
C GLY A 784 31.73 1.12 -20.34
N SER A 785 31.76 1.06 -19.00
CA SER A 785 30.68 0.49 -18.20
C SER A 785 29.44 1.37 -18.21
N ARG A 786 28.26 0.75 -18.36
CA ARG A 786 26.97 1.42 -18.14
C ARG A 786 26.69 1.45 -16.64
N VAL A 787 26.68 2.64 -16.05
CA VAL A 787 26.47 2.82 -14.61
C VAL A 787 24.98 3.04 -14.31
N TYR A 788 24.43 2.22 -13.42
CA TYR A 788 23.10 2.36 -12.84
C TYR A 788 23.21 2.62 -11.34
N ARG A 789 22.42 3.56 -10.81
CA ARG A 789 22.44 3.94 -9.39
C ARG A 789 21.06 3.81 -8.78
N THR A 790 20.91 3.19 -7.61
CA THR A 790 19.57 2.97 -7.04
C THR A 790 18.89 4.26 -6.58
N ASP A 791 19.65 5.28 -6.20
CA ASP A 791 19.11 6.60 -5.85
C ASP A 791 18.48 7.35 -7.03
N LEU A 792 18.97 7.11 -8.24
CA LEU A 792 18.44 7.70 -9.48
C LEU A 792 17.50 6.75 -10.19
N ASP A 793 17.93 5.53 -10.47
CA ASP A 793 17.23 4.57 -11.32
C ASP A 793 16.26 3.67 -10.54
N GLY A 794 16.27 3.74 -9.20
CA GLY A 794 15.47 2.84 -8.36
C GLY A 794 16.01 1.41 -8.38
N ALA A 795 15.15 0.41 -8.24
CA ALA A 795 15.58 -0.98 -8.33
C ALA A 795 16.19 -1.26 -9.70
N VAL A 796 17.35 -1.91 -9.75
CA VAL A 796 17.96 -2.35 -11.02
C VAL A 796 17.75 -3.84 -11.16
N ILE A 797 16.97 -4.25 -12.16
CA ILE A 797 16.57 -5.64 -12.40
C ILE A 797 17.25 -6.10 -13.68
N ILE A 798 18.16 -7.06 -13.53
CA ILE A 798 18.92 -7.63 -14.64
C ILE A 798 18.43 -9.06 -14.87
N ARG A 799 17.82 -9.28 -16.02
CA ARG A 799 17.36 -10.59 -16.46
C ARG A 799 18.35 -11.18 -17.45
N SER A 800 18.63 -12.47 -17.32
CA SER A 800 19.52 -13.23 -18.18
C SER A 800 18.85 -14.52 -18.62
N ASP A 801 18.74 -14.74 -19.93
CA ASP A 801 18.31 -16.04 -20.50
C ASP A 801 19.50 -17.02 -20.67
N GLY A 802 20.71 -16.60 -20.26
CA GLY A 802 21.97 -17.32 -20.43
C GLY A 802 22.77 -16.89 -21.67
N THR A 803 22.20 -16.07 -22.55
CA THR A 803 22.83 -15.55 -23.77
C THR A 803 22.69 -14.03 -23.94
N GLN A 804 21.58 -13.45 -23.53
CA GLN A 804 21.30 -12.00 -23.54
C GLN A 804 21.03 -11.47 -22.13
N LEU A 805 21.32 -10.18 -21.93
CA LEU A 805 20.99 -9.43 -20.71
C LEU A 805 19.94 -8.36 -21.03
N ASP A 806 18.86 -8.32 -20.26
CA ASP A 806 17.84 -7.26 -20.26
C ASP A 806 17.95 -6.51 -18.93
N VAL A 807 18.03 -5.18 -18.97
CA VAL A 807 18.12 -4.34 -17.76
C VAL A 807 16.88 -3.48 -17.66
N ARG A 808 16.22 -3.52 -16.51
CA ARG A 808 15.06 -2.68 -16.19
C ARG A 808 15.31 -1.92 -14.91
N THR A 809 14.82 -0.68 -14.87
CA THR A 809 14.98 0.20 -13.72
C THR A 809 13.62 0.46 -13.07
N GLY A 810 13.62 0.72 -11.76
CA GLY A 810 12.40 0.99 -10.99
C GLY A 810 11.85 2.39 -11.25
N ARG A 811 12.71 3.35 -11.60
CA ARG A 811 12.36 4.68 -12.10
C ARG A 811 12.63 4.77 -13.59
N GLU A 812 11.64 5.22 -14.36
CA GLU A 812 11.78 5.50 -15.79
C GLU A 812 12.49 6.85 -15.99
N ASN A 813 13.81 6.87 -15.89
CA ASN A 813 14.60 8.09 -16.05
C ASN A 813 14.79 8.49 -17.52
N GLY A 814 13.74 8.54 -18.36
CA GLY A 814 13.82 9.06 -19.74
C GLY A 814 14.89 8.44 -20.68
N ARG A 815 15.67 7.46 -20.21
CA ARG A 815 16.65 6.67 -20.95
C ARG A 815 15.87 5.57 -21.65
N VAL A 816 15.07 5.95 -22.64
CA VAL A 816 14.54 4.99 -23.61
C VAL A 816 15.75 4.40 -24.31
N GLU A 817 16.13 3.18 -23.93
CA GLU A 817 17.12 2.39 -24.64
C GLU A 817 16.68 2.28 -26.10
N LYS A 818 17.48 2.83 -27.01
CA LYS A 818 17.45 2.34 -28.39
C LYS A 818 17.97 0.90 -28.32
N PRO A 819 17.25 -0.10 -28.87
CA PRO A 819 17.82 -1.42 -29.02
C PRO A 819 19.11 -1.27 -29.83
N ALA A 820 20.20 -1.83 -29.32
CA ALA A 820 21.43 -1.97 -30.08
C ALA A 820 21.10 -2.77 -31.36
N ALA A 821 21.37 -2.16 -32.51
CA ALA A 821 21.22 -2.79 -33.82
C ALA A 821 22.36 -3.77 -34.11
#